data_AF-A0A8H6R7L7-F1
#
_entry.id   AF-A0A8H6R7L7-F1
#
_cell.length_a   1.000
_cell.length_b   1.000
_cell.length_c   1.000
_cell.angle_alpha   90.00
_cell.angle_beta   90.00
_cell.angle_gamma   90.00
#
_symmetry.space_group_name_H-M   'P 1'
#
loop_
_entity.id
_entity.type
_entity.pdbx_description
1 polymer ?
#
loop_
_entity_poly.entity_id
_entity_poly.type
_entity_poly.pdbx_seq_one_letter_code
_entity_poly.pdbx_strand_id
1 'polypeptide(L)'
;MAAERWLLLSFVARLVLATITIGQQNTLDFQPPKLDWQPCGTNVTCVNMSVPIDWDNPKGAQVNLFMNKLSRYSNASARVGNLIVNPGGPGGTVHDFNLFSIGNPQGSALGDYFDIIGLDPRGVGYSNATRCNDDIRNETSFKWPYNQTQFDQLIDNNKRFAQSCLERTGDLVKHVDTVSVAKDMEAVRLALGGEKLNYYGSSYGTQIATTYASLFPKNIRSIVMDGNLDHSTDRTTTFSSGAVGFETAFTHWTEWCDRNETCALQNRTLPGTNETGRTQEFWLEVLARADNATYNFTRNCEPSSCGNQTLEADDIIQVAFESLYGSDSWEPLSEAVNNTLDGDFSLFTQSFQNFADEGVGKPPFSTHFKFSLTICLEWSAPSTFAEFEHLDRLGKTIAPLTRGRSLYWDIVRGCAGWPFAIPEIFQRPFNVSQDVAPILIVQSTHDPATPLQGAVNIQRQLPKSVLLTREGDGHTSYVAGNEQLVKIVNDYFVNLTLPDPNVRLVMHARAVPKSVPELNSETAPAVTFFKLAVIAFVTHFTLIIVLRVEHICLRILSRERSNKPHRRLLHKSPKMPGQRGPVPVPIGQANGTSQDLTLEILEYVETHDPFRTDEAYAQIAQAEIKAALDRLGSRAMIEYKTHETEQVAVTGEGQQIADEGSHEFKVWQAVKSAGRLGLKDPALATPSAKVGQGNAFKQGWIKKDGDAFISLKDEVRDSTAETLQYVVQTKTMPDPKQLKDFQKRKLVTTHKVIAYEVTKGPKWAKEIPVEVTDLTMEMIQDGSWKTANWKPYNFNTLGAEQHAGALHPLNKVREEFRKIFFYQGFTEMPTGRFVDTGFWNFDALFVPQQHPARDLQDTFYVSDPPESGLPGPDPAADKALEKMEKDAGATSFSKAKPFDYKQYYEDIKAVHQDGKFGSVGYRYPYADKETKRLVLRTHTTAVSTYCLHRLAADPRPARYFSIDRVFRNETVDATHLAEFHQVEGVIADYGLTLGGLQKFLGNFFNKLGILDLRFKPAYNPYTEPSMEVFGFHTGLNKWVEIGNSGMFRPEMLLPMGLPEDLRVYGFGLSLERPTMIKYGVSNIRELLGHKVDLVFIKTNPAVRFDYD
;
A
#
# COMPACT_ATOMS: atom_id res chain seq x y z
N MET A 1 4.55 35.94 38.11
CA MET A 1 4.37 37.23 37.38
C MET A 1 5.48 37.59 36.38
N ALA A 2 6.78 37.58 36.73
CA ALA A 2 7.85 37.79 35.71
C ALA A 2 8.17 36.50 34.90
N ALA A 3 8.13 35.33 35.53
CA ALA A 3 8.33 34.03 34.87
C ALA A 3 7.20 33.65 33.90
N GLU A 4 5.96 34.04 34.18
CA GLU A 4 4.81 33.83 33.27
C GLU A 4 4.87 34.73 32.04
N ARG A 5 5.46 35.93 32.14
CA ARG A 5 5.70 36.80 30.98
C ARG A 5 6.80 36.23 30.08
N TRP A 6 7.83 35.59 30.65
CA TRP A 6 8.88 34.92 29.87
C TRP A 6 8.41 33.61 29.23
N LEU A 7 7.52 32.86 29.89
CA LEU A 7 6.88 31.70 29.28
C LEU A 7 5.89 32.10 28.17
N LEU A 8 5.12 33.19 28.33
CA LEU A 8 4.30 33.72 27.24
C LEU A 8 5.15 34.30 26.09
N LEU A 9 6.24 35.01 26.36
CA LEU A 9 7.14 35.54 25.31
C LEU A 9 7.95 34.43 24.62
N SER A 10 8.33 33.37 25.33
CA SER A 10 8.97 32.16 24.77
C SER A 10 8.00 31.36 23.91
N PHE A 11 6.75 31.23 24.35
CA PHE A 11 5.69 30.55 23.59
C PHE A 11 5.27 31.37 22.37
N VAL A 12 5.17 32.70 22.50
CA VAL A 12 4.90 33.63 21.38
C VAL A 12 6.11 33.72 20.44
N ALA A 13 7.35 33.71 20.91
CA ALA A 13 8.53 33.73 20.06
C ALA A 13 8.77 32.39 19.35
N ARG A 14 8.46 31.26 19.99
CA ARG A 14 8.45 29.94 19.34
C ARG A 14 7.27 29.78 18.38
N LEU A 15 6.11 30.39 18.65
CA LEU A 15 5.06 30.53 17.64
C LEU A 15 5.51 31.44 16.49
N VAL A 16 6.18 32.56 16.77
CA VAL A 16 6.62 33.53 15.74
C VAL A 16 7.74 32.95 14.87
N LEU A 17 8.72 32.22 15.43
CA LEU A 17 9.77 31.54 14.66
C LEU A 17 9.27 30.25 13.98
N ALA A 18 8.31 29.52 14.56
CA ALA A 18 7.63 28.43 13.84
C ALA A 18 6.70 28.96 12.73
N THR A 19 6.17 30.19 12.84
CA THR A 19 5.42 30.84 11.75
C THR A 19 6.32 31.50 10.70
N ILE A 20 7.62 31.68 10.94
CA ILE A 20 8.54 32.30 9.96
C ILE A 20 9.22 31.26 9.05
N THR A 21 9.17 29.96 9.37
CA THR A 21 9.59 28.87 8.45
C THR A 21 8.48 27.87 8.09
N ILE A 22 7.27 28.04 8.63
CA ILE A 22 6.05 27.33 8.18
C ILE A 22 5.02 28.41 7.86
N GLY A 23 5.16 29.04 6.69
CA GLY A 23 4.32 30.17 6.34
C GLY A 23 4.82 31.09 5.23
N GLN A 24 5.69 30.64 4.30
CA GLN A 24 5.61 31.23 2.97
C GLN A 24 4.33 30.69 2.35
N GLN A 25 3.31 31.55 2.20
CA GLN A 25 2.33 31.31 1.16
C GLN A 25 3.13 31.15 -0.14
N ASN A 26 3.11 29.95 -0.74
CA ASN A 26 3.62 29.72 -2.09
C ASN A 26 2.70 30.44 -3.08
N THR A 27 2.61 31.76 -3.00
CA THR A 27 2.08 32.59 -4.07
C THR A 27 3.17 32.66 -5.12
N LEU A 28 2.91 32.06 -6.28
CA LEU A 28 3.78 32.18 -7.43
C LEU A 28 3.93 33.67 -7.78
N ASP A 29 5.14 34.22 -7.68
CA ASP A 29 5.43 35.61 -8.04
C ASP A 29 5.45 35.75 -9.57
N PHE A 30 4.26 35.75 -10.16
CA PHE A 30 4.04 35.78 -11.61
C PHE A 30 2.89 36.73 -11.93
N GLN A 31 3.12 37.65 -12.87
CA GLN A 31 2.08 38.55 -13.39
C GLN A 31 1.48 37.94 -14.66
N PRO A 32 0.25 37.42 -14.62
CA PRO A 32 -0.32 36.71 -15.75
C PRO A 32 -0.60 37.63 -16.93
N PRO A 33 -0.27 37.23 -18.17
CA PRO A 33 -0.67 37.97 -19.35
C PRO A 33 -2.18 37.84 -19.59
N LYS A 34 -2.76 38.81 -20.31
CA LYS A 34 -4.11 38.66 -20.84
C LYS A 34 -4.09 37.63 -21.98
N LEU A 35 -4.90 36.59 -21.85
CA LEU A 35 -5.01 35.54 -22.87
C LEU A 35 -5.87 36.01 -24.05
N ASP A 36 -5.32 35.96 -25.26
CA ASP A 36 -6.01 36.29 -26.51
C ASP A 36 -6.37 35.00 -27.27
N TRP A 37 -7.60 34.51 -27.03
CA TRP A 37 -8.08 33.25 -27.58
C TRP A 37 -8.49 33.40 -29.04
N GLN A 38 -7.92 32.57 -29.92
CA GLN A 38 -8.20 32.58 -31.35
C GLN A 38 -8.89 31.29 -31.80
N PRO A 39 -9.84 31.31 -32.76
CA PRO A 39 -10.43 30.09 -33.30
C PRO A 39 -9.38 29.17 -33.93
N CYS A 40 -9.40 27.87 -33.60
CA CYS A 40 -8.48 26.88 -34.15
C CYS A 40 -9.14 25.54 -34.51
N GLY A 41 -10.45 25.40 -34.25
CA GLY A 41 -11.25 24.23 -34.62
C GLY A 41 -12.74 24.50 -34.41
N THR A 42 -13.59 23.53 -34.76
CA THR A 42 -15.04 23.63 -34.55
C THR A 42 -15.36 23.74 -33.07
N ASN A 43 -15.89 24.88 -32.63
CA ASN A 43 -16.16 25.21 -31.21
C ASN A 43 -14.93 25.18 -30.28
N VAL A 44 -13.72 25.22 -30.84
CA VAL A 44 -12.46 25.22 -30.07
C VAL A 44 -11.65 26.47 -30.38
N THR A 45 -11.19 27.15 -29.33
CA THR A 45 -10.26 28.28 -29.40
C THR A 45 -8.91 27.89 -28.82
N CYS A 46 -7.81 28.44 -29.33
CA CYS A 46 -6.46 28.18 -28.88
C CYS A 46 -5.74 29.47 -28.49
N VAL A 47 -4.73 29.34 -27.64
CA VAL A 47 -3.86 30.46 -27.23
C VAL A 47 -2.48 29.94 -26.84
N ASN A 48 -1.48 30.81 -26.93
CA ASN A 48 -0.15 30.58 -26.38
C ASN A 48 0.12 31.52 -25.21
N MET A 49 0.81 31.02 -24.19
CA MET A 49 1.19 31.79 -23.01
C MET A 49 2.66 31.55 -22.67
N SER A 50 3.46 32.62 -22.54
CA SER A 50 4.87 32.49 -22.16
C SER A 50 5.03 32.38 -20.64
N VAL A 51 5.91 31.47 -20.21
CA VAL A 51 6.34 31.27 -18.81
C VAL A 51 7.87 31.06 -18.76
N PRO A 52 8.55 31.31 -17.63
CA PRO A 52 9.99 31.07 -17.54
C PRO A 52 10.30 29.57 -17.65
N ILE A 53 11.41 29.27 -18.34
CA ILE A 53 11.97 27.91 -18.38
C ILE A 53 12.40 27.50 -16.98
N ASP A 54 13.14 28.35 -16.28
CA ASP A 54 13.57 28.13 -14.92
C ASP A 54 12.76 29.03 -13.97
N TRP A 55 11.90 28.42 -13.16
CA TRP A 55 11.08 29.15 -12.19
C TRP A 55 11.89 29.77 -11.04
N ASP A 56 13.14 29.36 -10.84
CA ASP A 56 14.06 30.00 -9.89
C ASP A 56 14.77 31.22 -10.52
N ASN A 57 14.66 31.37 -11.85
CA ASN A 57 15.11 32.53 -12.62
C ASN A 57 13.98 33.08 -13.52
N PRO A 58 12.95 33.74 -12.95
CA PRO A 58 11.74 34.13 -13.68
C PRO A 58 11.97 35.17 -14.80
N LYS A 59 13.13 35.85 -14.80
CA LYS A 59 13.53 36.80 -15.85
C LYS A 59 14.39 36.16 -16.95
N GLY A 60 14.65 34.86 -16.86
CA GLY A 60 15.44 34.10 -17.81
C GLY A 60 14.69 33.78 -19.10
N ALA A 61 15.22 32.80 -19.84
CA ALA A 61 14.62 32.31 -21.07
C ALA A 61 13.19 31.80 -20.82
N GLN A 62 12.32 32.01 -21.81
CA GLN A 62 10.88 31.71 -21.72
C GLN A 62 10.53 30.52 -22.61
N VAL A 63 9.49 29.79 -22.23
CA VAL A 63 8.83 28.74 -23.01
C VAL A 63 7.37 29.13 -23.25
N ASN A 64 6.83 28.83 -24.42
CA ASN A 64 5.43 29.05 -24.71
C ASN A 64 4.64 27.78 -24.40
N LEU A 65 3.55 27.95 -23.66
CA LEU A 65 2.56 26.94 -23.36
C LEU A 65 1.39 27.10 -24.32
N PHE A 66 1.07 26.04 -25.04
CA PHE A 66 -0.12 25.94 -25.87
C PHE A 66 -1.31 25.45 -25.06
N MET A 67 -2.46 26.09 -25.28
CA MET A 67 -3.72 25.70 -24.70
C MET A 67 -4.82 25.71 -25.75
N ASN A 68 -5.72 24.75 -25.67
CA ASN A 68 -6.99 24.73 -26.39
C ASN A 68 -8.15 24.75 -25.40
N LYS A 69 -9.26 25.35 -25.81
CA LYS A 69 -10.46 25.54 -25.00
C LYS A 69 -11.68 25.16 -25.79
N LEU A 70 -12.43 24.21 -25.26
CA LEU A 70 -13.82 23.96 -25.63
C LEU A 70 -14.70 24.81 -24.72
N SER A 71 -15.37 25.80 -25.31
CA SER A 71 -16.23 26.71 -24.54
C SER A 71 -17.53 25.99 -24.14
N ARG A 72 -18.08 26.35 -23.00
CA ARG A 72 -19.32 25.74 -22.47
C ARG A 72 -20.52 25.84 -23.42
N TYR A 73 -21.45 24.88 -23.37
CA TYR A 73 -22.58 24.80 -24.31
C TYR A 73 -23.80 25.68 -23.94
N SER A 74 -23.94 26.13 -22.68
CA SER A 74 -25.15 26.78 -22.15
C SER A 74 -24.98 28.27 -21.74
N ASN A 75 -26.06 28.97 -21.40
CA ASN A 75 -26.06 30.40 -21.00
C ASN A 75 -25.41 30.67 -19.61
N ALA A 76 -24.98 31.92 -19.36
CA ALA A 76 -24.02 32.30 -18.30
C ALA A 76 -24.35 31.89 -16.85
N SER A 77 -25.62 31.62 -16.53
CA SER A 77 -26.09 31.41 -15.16
C SER A 77 -25.65 30.08 -14.51
N ALA A 78 -25.22 29.08 -15.30
CA ALA A 78 -24.81 27.76 -14.79
C ALA A 78 -23.28 27.57 -14.70
N ARG A 79 -22.47 28.59 -15.04
CA ARG A 79 -21.00 28.46 -15.08
C ARG A 79 -20.43 28.24 -13.68
N VAL A 80 -19.64 27.16 -13.53
CA VAL A 80 -18.88 26.84 -12.31
C VAL A 80 -17.44 27.35 -12.39
N GLY A 81 -16.76 27.22 -13.54
CA GLY A 81 -15.38 27.69 -13.69
C GLY A 81 -14.67 27.15 -14.92
N ASN A 82 -13.33 27.18 -14.90
CA ASN A 82 -12.48 26.49 -15.88
C ASN A 82 -12.10 25.10 -15.36
N LEU A 83 -12.13 24.07 -16.22
CA LEU A 83 -11.64 22.72 -15.92
C LEU A 83 -10.42 22.42 -16.78
N ILE A 84 -9.24 22.37 -16.15
CA ILE A 84 -7.99 22.00 -16.81
C ILE A 84 -7.91 20.48 -16.91
N VAL A 85 -7.58 19.95 -18.08
CA VAL A 85 -7.51 18.51 -18.33
C VAL A 85 -6.13 18.10 -18.83
N ASN A 86 -5.66 16.93 -18.40
CA ASN A 86 -4.42 16.34 -18.93
C ASN A 86 -4.60 14.83 -19.19
N PRO A 87 -4.24 14.33 -20.39
CA PRO A 87 -4.40 12.92 -20.75
C PRO A 87 -3.36 12.00 -20.11
N GLY A 88 -2.24 12.53 -19.63
CA GLY A 88 -1.08 11.78 -19.17
C GLY A 88 -0.04 11.54 -20.27
N GLY A 89 0.54 10.33 -20.29
CA GLY A 89 1.75 10.00 -21.04
C GLY A 89 2.88 9.63 -20.07
N PRO A 90 3.81 10.54 -19.68
CA PRO A 90 3.96 11.94 -20.10
C PRO A 90 4.21 12.10 -21.60
N GLY A 91 3.98 13.32 -22.11
CA GLY A 91 4.21 13.64 -23.52
C GLY A 91 2.98 13.57 -24.42
N GLY A 92 1.81 13.19 -23.89
CA GLY A 92 0.53 13.29 -24.60
C GLY A 92 0.17 14.75 -24.87
N THR A 93 -0.27 15.04 -26.10
CA THR A 93 -0.70 16.39 -26.48
C THR A 93 -2.21 16.56 -26.36
N VAL A 94 -2.64 17.72 -25.88
CA VAL A 94 -4.06 18.08 -25.78
C VAL A 94 -4.67 18.44 -27.12
N HIS A 95 -3.86 18.64 -28.17
CA HIS A 95 -4.34 18.88 -29.53
C HIS A 95 -5.06 17.65 -30.11
N ASP A 96 -4.49 16.47 -29.89
CA ASP A 96 -5.06 15.19 -30.32
C ASP A 96 -6.00 14.60 -29.25
N PHE A 97 -6.07 15.23 -28.08
CA PHE A 97 -6.98 14.82 -27.01
C PHE A 97 -8.41 15.28 -27.30
N ASN A 98 -9.34 14.34 -27.30
CA ASN A 98 -10.74 14.64 -27.55
C ASN A 98 -11.40 15.31 -26.32
N LEU A 99 -11.24 16.63 -26.21
CA LEU A 99 -11.86 17.45 -25.15
C LEU A 99 -13.38 17.26 -25.07
N PHE A 100 -14.03 16.94 -26.19
CA PHE A 100 -15.46 16.66 -26.21
C PHE A 100 -15.82 15.42 -25.40
N SER A 101 -14.99 14.37 -25.40
CA SER A 101 -15.25 13.16 -24.60
C SER A 101 -15.19 13.42 -23.09
N ILE A 102 -14.42 14.42 -22.64
CA ILE A 102 -14.38 14.84 -21.23
C ILE A 102 -15.49 15.84 -20.91
N GLY A 103 -15.83 16.73 -21.85
CA GLY A 103 -16.94 17.67 -21.69
C GLY A 103 -18.32 17.01 -21.83
N ASN A 104 -18.40 15.85 -22.48
CA ASN A 104 -19.63 15.11 -22.73
C ASN A 104 -19.50 13.57 -22.65
N PRO A 105 -18.94 13.00 -21.58
CA PRO A 105 -18.78 11.56 -21.47
C PRO A 105 -20.15 10.89 -21.37
N GLN A 106 -20.39 9.86 -22.18
CA GLN A 106 -21.66 9.13 -22.24
C GLN A 106 -22.91 10.03 -22.44
N GLY A 107 -22.77 11.21 -23.04
CA GLY A 107 -23.90 12.15 -23.22
C GLY A 107 -24.21 13.02 -21.99
N SER A 108 -23.36 13.02 -20.96
CA SER A 108 -23.51 13.86 -19.75
C SER A 108 -22.92 15.26 -19.89
N ALA A 109 -23.61 16.30 -19.44
CA ALA A 109 -23.28 17.67 -19.80
C ALA A 109 -22.26 18.39 -18.89
N LEU A 110 -21.06 17.83 -18.65
CA LEU A 110 -20.01 18.54 -17.87
C LEU A 110 -19.63 19.89 -18.52
N GLY A 111 -19.59 19.92 -19.86
CA GLY A 111 -19.38 21.10 -20.68
C GLY A 111 -20.50 22.15 -20.59
N ASP A 112 -21.60 21.91 -19.88
CA ASP A 112 -22.57 22.97 -19.58
C ASP A 112 -22.09 23.88 -18.45
N TYR A 113 -21.24 23.35 -17.57
CA TYR A 113 -20.79 24.00 -16.33
C TYR A 113 -19.38 24.58 -16.44
N PHE A 114 -18.52 23.99 -17.27
CA PHE A 114 -17.11 24.34 -17.36
C PHE A 114 -16.67 24.73 -18.77
N ASP A 115 -15.76 25.71 -18.85
CA ASP A 115 -14.87 25.82 -20.01
C ASP A 115 -13.77 24.76 -19.87
N ILE A 116 -13.70 23.82 -20.82
CA ILE A 116 -12.74 22.71 -20.77
C ILE A 116 -11.44 23.16 -21.43
N ILE A 117 -10.36 23.21 -20.66
CA ILE A 117 -9.05 23.70 -21.07
C ILE A 117 -8.06 22.53 -21.15
N GLY A 118 -7.60 22.21 -22.36
CA GLY A 118 -6.42 21.38 -22.53
C GLY A 118 -5.17 22.24 -22.41
N LEU A 119 -4.19 21.77 -21.64
CA LEU A 119 -2.86 22.36 -21.51
C LEU A 119 -1.80 21.36 -21.96
N ASP A 120 -1.06 21.69 -23.02
CA ASP A 120 0.17 20.97 -23.38
C ASP A 120 1.25 21.33 -22.34
N PRO A 121 1.83 20.37 -21.60
CA PRO A 121 2.95 20.66 -20.72
C PRO A 121 4.14 21.25 -21.48
N ARG A 122 4.98 22.05 -20.81
CA ARG A 122 6.26 22.52 -21.36
C ARG A 122 7.07 21.39 -22.01
N GLY A 123 7.60 21.61 -23.20
CA GLY A 123 8.36 20.59 -23.93
C GLY A 123 7.50 19.53 -24.64
N VAL A 124 6.16 19.63 -24.58
CA VAL A 124 5.21 18.68 -25.18
C VAL A 124 4.37 19.37 -26.25
N GLY A 125 4.03 18.62 -27.31
CA GLY A 125 3.09 19.08 -28.34
C GLY A 125 3.46 20.43 -28.94
N TYR A 126 2.54 21.38 -28.85
CA TYR A 126 2.74 22.74 -29.36
C TYR A 126 3.42 23.67 -28.33
N SER A 127 3.65 23.20 -27.10
CA SER A 127 4.36 23.92 -26.04
C SER A 127 5.89 23.78 -26.16
N ASN A 128 6.47 24.24 -27.28
CA ASN A 128 7.90 24.16 -27.56
C ASN A 128 8.45 22.73 -27.41
N ALA A 129 7.91 21.78 -28.18
CA ALA A 129 8.34 20.37 -28.14
C ALA A 129 9.86 20.20 -28.14
N THR A 130 10.35 19.35 -27.24
CA THR A 130 11.77 18.98 -27.14
C THR A 130 12.24 18.29 -28.43
N ARG A 131 13.49 18.57 -28.82
CA ARG A 131 14.15 18.06 -30.03
C ARG A 131 15.41 17.31 -29.64
N CYS A 132 15.58 16.10 -30.15
CA CYS A 132 16.77 15.27 -29.94
C CYS A 132 17.25 14.66 -31.25
N ASN A 133 18.31 13.87 -31.20
CA ASN A 133 18.78 13.09 -32.35
C ASN A 133 18.23 11.67 -32.28
N ASP A 134 17.22 11.36 -33.10
CA ASP A 134 16.58 10.04 -33.13
C ASP A 134 17.49 8.93 -33.64
N ASP A 135 18.49 9.27 -34.47
CA ASP A 135 19.48 8.29 -34.95
C ASP A 135 20.23 7.68 -33.78
N ILE A 136 20.62 8.50 -32.80
CA ILE A 136 21.32 8.04 -31.59
C ILE A 136 20.44 7.06 -30.82
N ARG A 137 19.17 7.41 -30.56
CA ARG A 137 18.24 6.52 -29.85
C ARG A 137 18.16 5.14 -30.49
N ASN A 138 18.14 5.10 -31.82
CA ASN A 138 17.97 3.88 -32.60
C ASN A 138 19.27 3.07 -32.77
N GLU A 139 20.42 3.54 -32.25
CA GLU A 139 21.71 2.80 -32.32
C GLU A 139 21.70 1.50 -31.49
N THR A 140 20.91 1.45 -30.42
CA THR A 140 20.74 0.22 -29.62
C THR A 140 19.46 -0.50 -30.03
N SER A 141 19.59 -1.66 -30.66
CA SER A 141 18.45 -2.49 -31.08
C SER A 141 17.87 -3.36 -29.96
N PHE A 142 18.63 -3.64 -28.90
CA PHE A 142 18.22 -4.58 -27.86
C PHE A 142 17.21 -3.96 -26.87
N LYS A 143 16.05 -4.63 -26.73
CA LYS A 143 15.01 -4.30 -25.75
C LYS A 143 15.39 -4.74 -24.33
N TRP A 144 16.28 -5.72 -24.23
CA TRP A 144 16.85 -6.24 -23.01
C TRP A 144 18.38 -6.37 -23.13
N PRO A 145 19.19 -5.69 -22.29
CA PRO A 145 20.59 -6.05 -22.14
C PRO A 145 20.71 -7.37 -21.38
N TYR A 146 21.34 -8.36 -22.00
CA TYR A 146 21.54 -9.70 -21.43
C TYR A 146 22.94 -9.89 -20.82
N ASN A 147 23.82 -8.91 -20.98
CA ASN A 147 25.17 -8.94 -20.43
C ASN A 147 25.69 -7.52 -20.16
N GLN A 148 26.78 -7.44 -19.41
CA GLN A 148 27.43 -6.18 -19.02
C GLN A 148 27.74 -5.28 -20.23
N THR A 149 28.24 -5.85 -21.34
CA THR A 149 28.59 -5.07 -22.54
C THR A 149 27.38 -4.38 -23.14
N GLN A 150 26.25 -5.09 -23.27
CA GLN A 150 25.00 -4.49 -23.76
C GLN A 150 24.46 -3.45 -22.77
N PHE A 151 24.57 -3.69 -21.47
CA PHE A 151 24.16 -2.70 -20.48
C PHE A 151 25.00 -1.41 -20.55
N ASP A 152 26.31 -1.53 -20.70
CA ASP A 152 27.21 -0.38 -20.87
C ASP A 152 26.90 0.39 -22.17
N GLN A 153 26.59 -0.32 -23.25
CA GLN A 153 26.13 0.27 -24.51
C GLN A 153 24.80 1.03 -24.35
N LEU A 154 23.85 0.50 -23.58
CA LEU A 154 22.58 1.17 -23.27
C LEU A 154 22.82 2.46 -22.49
N ILE A 155 23.66 2.41 -21.45
CA ILE A 155 24.01 3.60 -20.66
C ILE A 155 24.69 4.67 -21.52
N ASP A 156 25.66 4.28 -22.35
CA ASP A 156 26.34 5.21 -23.26
C ASP A 156 25.34 5.83 -24.26
N ASN A 157 24.45 5.02 -24.82
CA ASN A 157 23.41 5.49 -25.74
C ASN A 157 22.47 6.50 -25.07
N ASN A 158 21.93 6.17 -23.89
CA ASN A 158 21.03 7.05 -23.14
C ASN A 158 21.71 8.39 -22.79
N LYS A 159 23.00 8.37 -22.41
CA LYS A 159 23.79 9.59 -22.15
C LYS A 159 23.96 10.45 -23.39
N ARG A 160 24.36 9.85 -24.51
CA ARG A 160 24.52 10.57 -25.79
C ARG A 160 23.18 11.10 -26.29
N PHE A 161 22.11 10.36 -26.10
CA PHE A 161 20.76 10.79 -26.44
C PHE A 161 20.34 12.00 -25.61
N ALA A 162 20.46 11.94 -24.28
CA ALA A 162 20.18 13.07 -23.38
C ALA A 162 21.01 14.31 -23.73
N GLN A 163 22.29 14.14 -24.06
CA GLN A 163 23.15 15.22 -24.51
C GLN A 163 22.67 15.82 -25.83
N SER A 164 22.25 14.99 -26.79
CA SER A 164 21.68 15.46 -28.06
C SER A 164 20.40 16.28 -27.86
N CYS A 165 19.61 15.94 -26.84
CA CYS A 165 18.42 16.69 -26.45
C CYS A 165 18.79 18.07 -25.94
N LEU A 166 19.78 18.15 -25.05
CA LEU A 166 20.29 19.42 -24.53
C LEU A 166 20.86 20.30 -25.65
N GLU A 167 21.60 19.73 -26.60
CA GLU A 167 22.20 20.49 -27.71
C GLU A 167 21.15 21.04 -28.68
N ARG A 168 20.09 20.28 -28.97
CA ARG A 168 19.07 20.65 -29.96
C ARG A 168 17.90 21.45 -29.38
N THR A 169 17.66 21.34 -28.08
CA THR A 169 16.56 22.03 -27.40
C THR A 169 17.05 23.18 -26.51
N GLY A 170 18.23 23.06 -25.91
CA GLY A 170 18.71 23.96 -24.87
C GLY A 170 18.19 23.58 -23.48
N ASP A 171 18.30 24.51 -22.53
CA ASP A 171 18.08 24.25 -21.09
C ASP A 171 16.66 23.77 -20.72
N LEU A 172 15.67 23.93 -21.59
CA LEU A 172 14.31 23.43 -21.37
C LEU A 172 14.30 21.95 -20.95
N VAL A 173 15.18 21.11 -21.50
CA VAL A 173 15.25 19.66 -21.17
C VAL A 173 15.55 19.35 -19.72
N LYS A 174 16.10 20.30 -18.96
CA LYS A 174 16.38 20.16 -17.52
C LYS A 174 15.20 20.58 -16.65
N HIS A 175 14.18 21.20 -17.25
CA HIS A 175 13.05 21.83 -16.58
C HIS A 175 11.70 21.36 -17.13
N VAL A 176 11.63 20.17 -17.76
CA VAL A 176 10.38 19.51 -18.19
C VAL A 176 9.77 18.61 -17.11
N ASP A 177 10.25 18.73 -15.87
CA ASP A 177 9.78 17.99 -14.70
C ASP A 177 8.40 18.46 -14.20
N THR A 178 7.72 17.64 -13.40
CA THR A 178 6.36 17.92 -12.92
C THR A 178 6.29 19.10 -11.97
N VAL A 179 7.35 19.47 -11.24
CA VAL A 179 7.31 20.68 -10.39
C VAL A 179 7.16 21.90 -11.28
N SER A 180 7.96 21.94 -12.34
CA SER A 180 7.91 22.99 -13.34
C SER A 180 6.55 23.04 -14.05
N VAL A 181 5.97 21.89 -14.42
CA VAL A 181 4.61 21.80 -14.99
C VAL A 181 3.51 22.23 -14.00
N ALA A 182 3.64 21.90 -12.72
CA ALA A 182 2.67 22.32 -11.70
C ALA A 182 2.69 23.85 -11.49
N LYS A 183 3.88 24.46 -11.53
CA LYS A 183 4.04 25.93 -11.52
C LYS A 183 3.45 26.58 -12.78
N ASP A 184 3.61 25.95 -13.95
CA ASP A 184 2.93 26.39 -15.19
C ASP A 184 1.42 26.35 -15.06
N MET A 185 0.89 25.26 -14.51
CA MET A 185 -0.56 25.12 -14.29
C MET A 185 -1.09 26.20 -13.34
N GLU A 186 -0.32 26.58 -12.32
CA GLU A 186 -0.66 27.72 -11.46
C GLU A 186 -0.65 29.05 -12.21
N ALA A 187 0.37 29.29 -13.04
CA ALA A 187 0.44 30.49 -13.89
C ALA A 187 -0.76 30.58 -14.86
N VAL A 188 -1.14 29.45 -15.46
CA VAL A 188 -2.31 29.33 -16.33
C VAL A 188 -3.60 29.60 -15.54
N ARG A 189 -3.76 29.05 -14.34
CA ARG A 189 -4.92 29.32 -13.47
C ARG A 189 -5.06 30.82 -13.17
N LEU A 190 -3.95 31.50 -12.89
CA LEU A 190 -3.92 32.96 -12.70
C LEU A 190 -4.32 33.71 -13.98
N ALA A 191 -3.82 33.30 -15.15
CA ALA A 191 -4.15 33.91 -16.44
C ALA A 191 -5.60 33.67 -16.89
N LEU A 192 -6.23 32.60 -16.43
CA LEU A 192 -7.65 32.30 -16.63
C LEU A 192 -8.59 33.07 -15.67
N GLY A 193 -8.06 34.02 -14.89
CA GLY A 193 -8.84 34.88 -13.98
C GLY A 193 -8.66 34.56 -12.49
N GLY A 194 -7.79 33.61 -12.13
CA GLY A 194 -7.41 33.37 -10.74
C GLY A 194 -8.47 32.67 -9.87
N GLU A 195 -9.48 32.04 -10.49
CA GLU A 195 -10.42 31.14 -9.80
C GLU A 195 -9.69 29.91 -9.22
N LYS A 196 -10.25 29.27 -8.19
CA LYS A 196 -9.69 28.02 -7.66
C LYS A 196 -9.69 26.93 -8.74
N LEU A 197 -8.63 26.10 -8.75
CA LEU A 197 -8.39 25.06 -9.75
C LEU A 197 -9.47 23.97 -9.73
N ASN A 198 -10.02 23.68 -10.91
CA ASN A 198 -10.68 22.41 -11.20
C ASN A 198 -9.80 21.64 -12.17
N TYR A 199 -9.49 20.38 -11.87
CA TYR A 199 -8.56 19.59 -12.68
C TYR A 199 -9.02 18.13 -12.84
N TYR A 200 -8.89 17.61 -14.06
CA TYR A 200 -8.96 16.18 -14.36
C TYR A 200 -7.61 15.71 -14.90
N GLY A 201 -6.98 14.77 -14.19
CA GLY A 201 -5.74 14.14 -14.62
C GLY A 201 -5.97 12.65 -14.84
N SER A 202 -5.66 12.19 -16.05
CA SER A 202 -5.63 10.78 -16.39
C SER A 202 -4.18 10.27 -16.38
N SER A 203 -3.94 9.06 -15.88
CA SER A 203 -2.64 8.39 -15.98
C SER A 203 -1.52 9.25 -15.37
N TYR A 204 -0.46 9.58 -16.11
CA TYR A 204 0.56 10.54 -15.66
C TYR A 204 0.01 11.92 -15.21
N GLY A 205 -1.15 12.35 -15.69
CA GLY A 205 -1.84 13.54 -15.19
C GLY A 205 -2.14 13.48 -13.68
N THR A 206 -2.23 12.28 -13.08
CA THR A 206 -2.37 12.13 -11.61
C THR A 206 -1.09 12.53 -10.87
N GLN A 207 0.09 12.36 -11.47
CA GLN A 207 1.36 12.83 -10.90
C GLN A 207 1.40 14.37 -10.90
N ILE A 208 0.92 15.00 -11.97
CA ILE A 208 0.76 16.47 -12.06
C ILE A 208 -0.20 16.95 -10.97
N ALA A 209 -1.34 16.29 -10.80
CA ALA A 209 -2.32 16.63 -9.76
C ALA A 209 -1.72 16.58 -8.36
N THR A 210 -1.03 15.49 -8.01
CA THR A 210 -0.45 15.31 -6.68
C THR A 210 0.66 16.32 -6.41
N THR A 211 1.50 16.59 -7.41
CA THR A 211 2.55 17.61 -7.32
C THR A 211 1.95 19.00 -7.10
N TYR A 212 0.90 19.36 -7.87
CA TYR A 212 0.19 20.62 -7.68
C TYR A 212 -0.45 20.73 -6.29
N ALA A 213 -1.08 19.66 -5.81
CA ALA A 213 -1.67 19.62 -4.46
C ALA A 213 -0.62 19.80 -3.35
N SER A 214 0.59 19.27 -3.54
CA SER A 214 1.72 19.47 -2.64
C SER A 214 2.20 20.93 -2.62
N LEU A 215 2.27 21.58 -3.79
CA LEU A 215 2.81 22.94 -3.91
C LEU A 215 1.80 24.05 -3.61
N PHE A 216 0.54 23.87 -4.03
CA PHE A 216 -0.52 24.89 -4.02
C PHE A 216 -1.85 24.38 -3.40
N PRO A 217 -1.85 23.76 -2.20
CA PRO A 217 -3.02 23.08 -1.64
C PRO A 217 -4.25 23.98 -1.46
N LYS A 218 -4.05 25.28 -1.23
CA LYS A 218 -5.12 26.27 -0.98
C LYS A 218 -5.84 26.74 -2.25
N ASN A 219 -5.22 26.52 -3.41
CA ASN A 219 -5.72 27.01 -4.70
C ASN A 219 -6.65 26.01 -5.38
N ILE A 220 -6.93 24.87 -4.76
CA ILE A 220 -7.75 23.79 -5.31
C ILE A 220 -9.23 23.97 -4.93
N ARG A 221 -10.12 23.78 -5.91
CA ARG A 221 -11.56 23.56 -5.71
C ARG A 221 -11.90 22.08 -5.81
N SER A 222 -11.54 21.43 -6.91
CA SER A 222 -11.83 20.01 -7.16
C SER A 222 -10.75 19.37 -8.04
N ILE A 223 -10.29 18.18 -7.68
CA ILE A 223 -9.35 17.38 -8.47
C ILE A 223 -9.91 15.97 -8.61
N VAL A 224 -9.93 15.47 -9.85
CA VAL A 224 -10.17 14.05 -10.15
C VAL A 224 -8.89 13.45 -10.72
N MET A 225 -8.46 12.34 -10.13
CA MET A 225 -7.26 11.60 -10.51
C MET A 225 -7.66 10.19 -10.96
N ASP A 226 -7.50 9.88 -12.25
CA ASP A 226 -8.03 8.66 -12.88
C ASP A 226 -6.92 7.79 -13.47
N GLY A 227 -6.71 6.58 -12.94
CA GLY A 227 -5.55 5.73 -13.28
C GLY A 227 -4.26 6.27 -12.64
N ASN A 228 -4.01 5.91 -11.39
CA ASN A 228 -3.11 6.68 -10.51
C ASN A 228 -1.69 6.13 -10.45
N LEU A 229 -0.71 6.99 -10.78
CA LEU A 229 0.72 6.74 -10.53
C LEU A 229 1.12 7.08 -9.09
N ASP A 230 2.05 6.28 -8.55
CA ASP A 230 2.77 6.58 -7.32
C ASP A 230 4.28 6.55 -7.60
N HIS A 231 4.93 7.72 -7.47
CA HIS A 231 6.38 7.83 -7.67
C HIS A 231 7.18 7.50 -6.41
N SER A 232 6.52 7.39 -5.25
CA SER A 232 7.19 7.35 -3.94
C SER A 232 7.70 5.96 -3.54
N THR A 233 7.32 4.91 -4.27
CA THR A 233 7.76 3.54 -4.02
C THR A 233 9.18 3.31 -4.51
N ASP A 234 9.89 2.37 -3.88
CA ASP A 234 11.19 1.95 -4.36
C ASP A 234 11.07 1.32 -5.77
N ARG A 235 12.20 1.27 -6.48
CA ARG A 235 12.26 0.82 -7.86
C ARG A 235 11.79 -0.62 -8.05
N THR A 236 12.07 -1.53 -7.11
CA THR A 236 11.67 -2.93 -7.20
C THR A 236 10.16 -3.05 -7.04
N THR A 237 9.58 -2.38 -6.06
CA THR A 237 8.12 -2.34 -5.86
C THR A 237 7.42 -1.72 -7.07
N THR A 238 7.95 -0.60 -7.56
CA THR A 238 7.43 0.12 -8.73
C THR A 238 7.39 -0.79 -9.96
N PHE A 239 8.52 -1.40 -10.32
CA PHE A 239 8.62 -2.34 -11.43
C PHE A 239 7.69 -3.55 -11.25
N SER A 240 7.73 -4.18 -10.08
CA SER A 240 6.94 -5.40 -9.82
C SER A 240 5.44 -5.15 -9.91
N SER A 241 4.99 -4.00 -9.40
CA SER A 241 3.57 -3.61 -9.46
C SER A 241 3.08 -3.47 -10.90
N GLY A 242 3.87 -2.83 -11.76
CA GLY A 242 3.59 -2.70 -13.19
C GLY A 242 3.52 -4.03 -13.92
N ALA A 243 4.54 -4.88 -13.70
CA ALA A 243 4.61 -6.21 -14.32
C ALA A 243 3.40 -7.08 -13.92
N VAL A 244 3.04 -7.09 -12.64
CA VAL A 244 1.87 -7.82 -12.14
C VAL A 244 0.56 -7.23 -12.66
N GLY A 245 0.46 -5.91 -12.78
CA GLY A 245 -0.71 -5.23 -13.34
C GLY A 245 -1.00 -5.66 -14.78
N PHE A 246 0.03 -5.63 -15.63
CA PHE A 246 -0.11 -6.10 -17.01
C PHE A 246 -0.38 -7.60 -17.08
N GLU A 247 0.33 -8.44 -16.33
CA GLU A 247 0.10 -9.88 -16.29
C GLU A 247 -1.34 -10.23 -15.88
N THR A 248 -1.88 -9.51 -14.91
CA THR A 248 -3.26 -9.71 -14.42
C THR A 248 -4.27 -9.39 -15.51
N ALA A 249 -4.17 -8.21 -16.14
CA ALA A 249 -5.04 -7.82 -17.24
C ALA A 249 -4.91 -8.79 -18.43
N PHE A 250 -3.69 -9.24 -18.73
CA PHE A 250 -3.44 -10.20 -19.80
C PHE A 250 -4.08 -11.56 -19.50
N THR A 251 -3.95 -12.03 -18.26
CA THR A 251 -4.62 -13.25 -17.79
C THR A 251 -6.13 -13.13 -17.99
N HIS A 252 -6.74 -12.02 -17.60
CA HIS A 252 -8.18 -11.80 -17.81
C HIS A 252 -8.57 -11.79 -19.28
N TRP A 253 -7.78 -11.19 -20.17
CA TRP A 253 -8.01 -11.29 -21.61
C TRP A 253 -7.96 -12.75 -22.09
N THR A 254 -6.99 -13.54 -21.62
CA THR A 254 -6.93 -14.97 -22.00
C THR A 254 -8.16 -15.74 -21.51
N GLU A 255 -8.61 -15.50 -20.28
CA GLU A 255 -9.81 -16.16 -19.75
C GLU A 255 -11.10 -15.68 -20.41
N TRP A 256 -11.16 -14.40 -20.83
CA TRP A 256 -12.26 -13.88 -21.64
C TRP A 256 -12.29 -14.59 -22.99
N CYS A 257 -11.13 -14.73 -23.62
CA CYS A 257 -11.02 -15.38 -24.91
C CYS A 257 -11.44 -16.86 -24.86
N ASP A 258 -11.04 -17.57 -23.81
CA ASP A 258 -11.41 -18.98 -23.61
C ASP A 258 -12.92 -19.19 -23.39
N ARG A 259 -13.65 -18.15 -22.96
CA ARG A 259 -15.08 -18.20 -22.62
C ARG A 259 -15.99 -17.56 -23.65
N ASN A 260 -15.48 -16.67 -24.51
CA ASN A 260 -16.30 -15.84 -25.39
C ASN A 260 -16.26 -16.31 -26.84
N GLU A 261 -17.44 -16.51 -27.43
CA GLU A 261 -17.61 -16.98 -28.82
C GLU A 261 -17.06 -16.00 -29.87
N THR A 262 -16.91 -14.71 -29.53
CA THR A 262 -16.33 -13.73 -30.45
C THR A 262 -14.81 -13.77 -30.51
N CYS A 263 -14.15 -14.50 -29.60
CA CYS A 263 -12.70 -14.63 -29.65
C CYS A 263 -12.25 -15.56 -30.79
N ALA A 264 -11.29 -15.11 -31.60
CA ALA A 264 -10.79 -15.88 -32.74
C ALA A 264 -10.13 -17.21 -32.34
N LEU A 265 -9.68 -17.35 -31.09
CA LEU A 265 -9.01 -18.56 -30.59
C LEU A 265 -9.95 -19.55 -29.90
N GLN A 266 -11.21 -19.18 -29.63
CA GLN A 266 -12.12 -19.98 -28.80
C GLN A 266 -12.38 -21.38 -29.37
N ASN A 267 -12.45 -21.49 -30.71
CA ASN A 267 -12.63 -22.75 -31.43
C ASN A 267 -11.31 -23.38 -31.92
N ARG A 268 -10.15 -22.76 -31.64
CA ARG A 268 -8.86 -23.29 -32.07
C ARG A 268 -8.46 -24.44 -31.15
N THR A 269 -8.02 -25.56 -31.74
CA THR A 269 -7.56 -26.74 -31.02
C THR A 269 -6.04 -26.76 -30.91
N LEU A 270 -5.51 -27.25 -29.79
CA LEU A 270 -4.07 -27.51 -29.69
C LEU A 270 -3.63 -28.59 -30.72
N PRO A 271 -2.46 -28.44 -31.36
CA PRO A 271 -1.96 -29.45 -32.29
C PRO A 271 -1.91 -30.84 -31.65
N GLY A 272 -2.59 -31.80 -32.27
CA GLY A 272 -2.64 -33.20 -31.80
C GLY A 272 -3.63 -33.48 -30.67
N THR A 273 -4.49 -32.53 -30.29
CA THR A 273 -5.58 -32.74 -29.33
C THR A 273 -6.91 -32.19 -29.86
N ASN A 274 -8.01 -32.52 -29.18
CA ASN A 274 -9.33 -31.92 -29.42
C ASN A 274 -9.67 -30.85 -28.35
N GLU A 275 -8.67 -30.39 -27.59
CA GLU A 275 -8.86 -29.42 -26.51
C GLU A 275 -8.89 -27.99 -27.06
N THR A 276 -9.94 -27.24 -26.74
CA THR A 276 -10.11 -25.80 -27.01
C THR A 276 -10.05 -25.00 -25.70
N GLY A 277 -10.06 -23.66 -25.78
CA GLY A 277 -10.01 -22.79 -24.58
C GLY A 277 -8.66 -22.84 -23.86
N ARG A 278 -7.58 -22.67 -24.62
CA ARG A 278 -6.16 -22.76 -24.20
C ARG A 278 -5.38 -21.54 -24.71
N THR A 279 -5.95 -20.34 -24.52
CA THR A 279 -5.41 -19.09 -25.09
C THR A 279 -4.00 -18.79 -24.59
N GLN A 280 -3.68 -19.10 -23.34
CA GLN A 280 -2.33 -18.91 -22.79
C GLN A 280 -1.28 -19.77 -23.52
N GLU A 281 -1.60 -21.03 -23.84
CA GLU A 281 -0.69 -21.90 -24.58
C GLU A 281 -0.46 -21.40 -26.01
N PHE A 282 -1.52 -20.94 -26.68
CA PHE A 282 -1.42 -20.32 -28.00
C PHE A 282 -0.54 -19.06 -27.97
N TRP A 283 -0.70 -18.23 -26.95
CA TRP A 283 0.15 -17.07 -26.75
C TRP A 283 1.63 -17.44 -26.58
N LEU A 284 1.93 -18.43 -25.72
CA LEU A 284 3.30 -18.89 -25.52
C LEU A 284 3.91 -19.48 -26.81
N GLU A 285 3.10 -20.13 -27.64
CA GLU A 285 3.54 -20.59 -28.96
C GLU A 285 3.86 -19.42 -29.90
N VAL A 286 3.03 -18.37 -29.92
CA VAL A 286 3.30 -17.14 -30.69
C VAL A 286 4.64 -16.53 -30.26
N LEU A 287 4.89 -16.39 -28.96
CA LEU A 287 6.16 -15.87 -28.45
C LEU A 287 7.34 -16.77 -28.83
N ALA A 288 7.20 -18.10 -28.73
CA ALA A 288 8.24 -19.04 -29.11
C ALA A 288 8.54 -19.01 -30.63
N ARG A 289 7.54 -18.76 -31.47
CA ARG A 289 7.73 -18.58 -32.92
C ARG A 289 8.49 -17.28 -33.22
N ALA A 290 8.16 -16.20 -32.51
CA ALA A 290 8.85 -14.92 -32.64
C ALA A 290 10.30 -14.99 -32.14
N ASP A 291 10.58 -15.73 -31.06
CA ASP A 291 11.96 -15.94 -30.57
C ASP A 291 12.82 -16.76 -31.54
N ASN A 292 12.22 -17.72 -32.27
CA ASN A 292 12.93 -18.64 -33.15
C ASN A 292 13.04 -18.16 -34.60
N ALA A 293 12.29 -17.14 -35.01
CA ALA A 293 12.28 -16.63 -36.38
C ALA A 293 12.19 -15.11 -36.41
N THR A 294 13.16 -14.49 -37.08
CA THR A 294 13.20 -13.05 -37.31
C THR A 294 12.35 -12.70 -38.53
N TYR A 295 11.17 -12.10 -38.33
CA TYR A 295 10.26 -11.75 -39.43
C TYR A 295 10.53 -10.33 -39.95
N ASN A 296 10.98 -10.24 -41.19
CA ASN A 296 11.26 -8.96 -41.84
C ASN A 296 9.96 -8.32 -42.37
N PHE A 297 9.72 -7.06 -42.04
CA PHE A 297 8.70 -6.23 -42.67
C PHE A 297 9.28 -4.90 -43.16
N THR A 298 8.64 -4.33 -44.17
CA THR A 298 8.97 -3.00 -44.69
C THR A 298 7.88 -2.03 -44.25
N ARG A 299 8.25 -0.97 -43.51
CA ARG A 299 7.33 0.12 -43.12
C ARG A 299 6.95 0.92 -44.37
N ASN A 300 5.73 1.48 -44.41
CA ASN A 300 5.29 2.41 -45.46
C ASN A 300 5.98 3.79 -45.33
N CYS A 301 7.30 3.83 -45.44
CA CYS A 301 8.10 5.06 -45.48
C CYS A 301 8.94 5.10 -46.76
N GLU A 302 9.45 6.29 -47.14
CA GLU A 302 10.30 6.39 -48.33
C GLU A 302 11.54 5.48 -48.20
N PRO A 303 11.95 4.80 -49.30
CA PRO A 303 12.93 3.71 -49.28
C PRO A 303 14.32 4.06 -48.70
N SER A 304 14.66 5.34 -48.60
CA SER A 304 15.96 5.81 -48.10
C SER A 304 16.03 6.02 -46.58
N SER A 305 14.90 5.92 -45.86
CA SER A 305 14.80 6.31 -44.44
C SER A 305 14.49 5.17 -43.46
N CYS A 306 14.14 3.98 -43.94
CA CYS A 306 13.85 2.83 -43.08
C CYS A 306 14.48 1.57 -43.67
N GLY A 307 15.33 0.89 -42.92
CA GLY A 307 15.74 -0.48 -43.25
C GLY A 307 14.57 -1.47 -43.08
N ASN A 308 14.74 -2.71 -43.57
CA ASN A 308 13.87 -3.82 -43.19
C ASN A 308 13.90 -3.96 -41.65
N GLN A 309 12.73 -3.95 -41.00
CA GLN A 309 12.61 -4.14 -39.56
C GLN A 309 12.19 -5.58 -39.24
N THR A 310 12.56 -6.03 -38.05
CA THR A 310 12.33 -7.38 -37.55
C THR A 310 11.36 -7.33 -36.39
N LEU A 311 10.28 -8.13 -36.42
CA LEU A 311 9.36 -8.23 -35.28
C LEU A 311 9.86 -9.29 -34.29
N GLU A 312 10.13 -8.88 -33.05
CA GLU A 312 10.57 -9.76 -31.96
C GLU A 312 9.43 -10.06 -30.98
N ALA A 313 9.61 -11.06 -30.10
CA ALA A 313 8.61 -11.43 -29.09
C ALA A 313 8.24 -10.23 -28.18
N ASP A 314 9.21 -9.38 -27.84
CA ASP A 314 8.98 -8.19 -27.02
C ASP A 314 8.10 -7.15 -27.72
N ASP A 315 8.16 -7.05 -29.05
CA ASP A 315 7.31 -6.14 -29.82
C ASP A 315 5.85 -6.65 -29.84
N ILE A 316 5.65 -7.97 -29.92
CA ILE A 316 4.33 -8.61 -29.81
C ILE A 316 3.73 -8.38 -28.42
N ILE A 317 4.54 -8.53 -27.36
CA ILE A 317 4.13 -8.25 -25.99
C ILE A 317 3.75 -6.76 -25.83
N GLN A 318 4.47 -5.83 -26.49
CA GLN A 318 4.09 -4.41 -26.49
C GLN A 318 2.73 -4.16 -27.14
N VAL A 319 2.45 -4.78 -28.29
CA VAL A 319 1.13 -4.67 -28.94
C VAL A 319 0.03 -5.19 -28.01
N ALA A 320 0.28 -6.30 -27.31
CA ALA A 320 -0.65 -6.81 -26.31
C ALA A 320 -0.86 -5.80 -25.17
N PHE A 321 0.20 -5.19 -24.64
CA PHE A 321 0.09 -4.16 -23.59
C PHE A 321 -0.84 -3.01 -23.98
N GLU A 322 -0.62 -2.43 -25.17
CA GLU A 322 -1.46 -1.34 -25.68
C GLU A 322 -2.91 -1.78 -25.92
N SER A 323 -3.10 -3.02 -26.39
CA SER A 323 -4.44 -3.57 -26.65
C SER A 323 -5.26 -3.79 -25.37
N LEU A 324 -4.62 -3.84 -24.19
CA LEU A 324 -5.33 -4.01 -22.92
C LEU A 324 -5.74 -2.69 -22.26
N TYR A 325 -5.41 -1.54 -22.84
CA TYR A 325 -5.87 -0.24 -22.34
C TYR A 325 -7.40 -0.11 -22.39
N GLY A 326 -8.06 -0.80 -23.32
CA GLY A 326 -9.52 -0.84 -23.43
C GLY A 326 -10.02 -2.17 -24.01
N SER A 327 -11.19 -2.62 -23.53
CA SER A 327 -11.77 -3.91 -23.94
C SER A 327 -12.15 -4.00 -25.41
N ASP A 328 -12.35 -2.88 -26.10
CA ASP A 328 -12.73 -2.84 -27.51
C ASP A 328 -11.63 -3.40 -28.44
N SER A 329 -10.38 -3.50 -27.96
CA SER A 329 -9.25 -4.05 -28.70
C SER A 329 -9.02 -5.54 -28.44
N TRP A 330 -9.81 -6.19 -27.59
CA TRP A 330 -9.61 -7.59 -27.19
C TRP A 330 -9.89 -8.59 -28.33
N GLU A 331 -10.93 -8.35 -29.12
CA GLU A 331 -11.24 -9.15 -30.33
C GLU A 331 -10.12 -9.00 -31.39
N PRO A 332 -9.70 -7.79 -31.80
CA PRO A 332 -8.56 -7.61 -32.69
C PRO A 332 -7.26 -8.27 -32.21
N LEU A 333 -6.96 -8.21 -30.90
CA LEU A 333 -5.79 -8.88 -30.34
C LEU A 333 -5.88 -10.40 -30.52
N SER A 334 -7.06 -10.99 -30.31
CA SER A 334 -7.25 -12.42 -30.53
C SER A 334 -7.08 -12.85 -31.99
N GLU A 335 -7.51 -12.01 -32.93
CA GLU A 335 -7.32 -12.24 -34.37
C GLU A 335 -5.83 -12.19 -34.73
N ALA A 336 -5.09 -11.22 -34.18
CA ALA A 336 -3.65 -11.11 -34.38
C ALA A 336 -2.89 -12.35 -33.87
N VAL A 337 -3.24 -12.86 -32.68
CA VAL A 337 -2.67 -14.11 -32.14
C VAL A 337 -3.04 -15.29 -33.03
N ASN A 338 -4.30 -15.40 -33.45
CA ASN A 338 -4.77 -16.49 -34.30
C ASN A 338 -4.04 -16.54 -35.65
N ASN A 339 -3.93 -15.41 -36.35
CA ASN A 339 -3.22 -15.33 -37.64
C ASN A 339 -1.74 -15.68 -37.49
N THR A 340 -1.12 -15.30 -36.37
CA THR A 340 0.29 -15.59 -36.10
C THR A 340 0.54 -17.08 -35.89
N LEU A 341 -0.42 -17.81 -35.32
CA LEU A 341 -0.37 -19.27 -35.22
C LEU A 341 -0.50 -19.96 -36.59
N ASP A 342 -0.98 -19.26 -37.62
CA ASP A 342 -0.98 -19.70 -39.02
C ASP A 342 0.23 -19.16 -39.82
N GLY A 343 1.15 -18.46 -39.14
CA GLY A 343 2.38 -17.91 -39.72
C GLY A 343 2.24 -16.50 -40.30
N ASP A 344 1.09 -15.85 -40.13
CA ASP A 344 0.84 -14.49 -40.59
C ASP A 344 0.98 -13.47 -39.45
N PHE A 345 2.07 -12.71 -39.47
CA PHE A 345 2.38 -11.66 -38.50
C PHE A 345 1.89 -10.27 -38.93
N SER A 346 1.12 -10.16 -40.02
CA SER A 346 0.72 -8.88 -40.61
C SER A 346 -0.06 -7.99 -39.64
N LEU A 347 -0.96 -8.56 -38.82
CA LEU A 347 -1.76 -7.78 -37.85
C LEU A 347 -0.92 -7.24 -36.70
N PHE A 348 0.02 -8.03 -36.15
CA PHE A 348 0.98 -7.51 -35.16
C PHE A 348 1.91 -6.46 -35.77
N THR A 349 2.36 -6.69 -37.01
CA THR A 349 3.19 -5.74 -37.74
C THR A 349 2.47 -4.42 -37.96
N GLN A 350 1.21 -4.46 -38.42
CA GLN A 350 0.40 -3.27 -38.65
C GLN A 350 0.11 -2.54 -37.34
N SER A 351 -0.24 -3.26 -36.28
CA SER A 351 -0.50 -2.67 -34.96
C SER A 351 0.76 -2.00 -34.42
N PHE A 352 1.90 -2.71 -34.46
CA PHE A 352 3.19 -2.15 -34.07
C PHE A 352 3.58 -0.94 -34.92
N GLN A 353 3.34 -0.96 -36.23
CA GLN A 353 3.53 0.19 -37.10
C GLN A 353 2.63 1.35 -36.69
N ASN A 354 1.34 1.15 -36.42
CA ASN A 354 0.45 2.22 -36.00
C ASN A 354 0.95 2.89 -34.70
N PHE A 355 1.41 2.11 -33.72
CA PHE A 355 2.03 2.65 -32.50
C PHE A 355 3.37 3.35 -32.78
N ALA A 356 4.18 2.82 -33.69
CA ALA A 356 5.51 3.35 -34.03
C ALA A 356 5.48 4.52 -35.05
N ASP A 357 4.39 4.68 -35.81
CA ASP A 357 4.14 5.69 -36.86
C ASP A 357 3.23 6.83 -36.40
N GLU A 358 2.73 6.84 -35.15
CA GLU A 358 2.33 8.08 -34.47
C GLU A 358 3.48 9.14 -34.44
N GLY A 359 4.70 8.77 -34.87
CA GLY A 359 5.83 9.65 -35.15
C GLY A 359 6.09 10.03 -36.63
N VAL A 360 5.32 9.56 -37.63
CA VAL A 360 5.62 9.78 -39.06
C VAL A 360 4.44 10.44 -39.79
N GLY A 361 4.58 11.73 -40.12
CA GLY A 361 3.68 12.44 -41.06
C GLY A 361 2.73 13.50 -40.47
N LYS A 362 2.67 13.63 -39.14
CA LYS A 362 2.12 14.79 -38.40
C LYS A 362 3.28 15.43 -37.61
N PRO A 363 3.24 16.73 -37.19
CA PRO A 363 4.44 17.43 -36.73
C PRO A 363 5.23 16.59 -35.69
N PRO A 364 6.55 16.46 -35.86
CA PRO A 364 7.26 15.19 -35.76
C PRO A 364 7.68 14.89 -34.32
N PHE A 365 6.83 14.28 -33.48
CA PHE A 365 7.23 14.10 -32.08
C PHE A 365 6.63 12.87 -31.40
N SER A 366 7.28 11.70 -31.53
CA SER A 366 6.86 10.45 -30.86
C SER A 366 6.66 10.63 -29.35
N THR A 367 5.49 10.26 -28.85
CA THR A 367 5.06 10.35 -27.43
C THR A 367 6.01 9.59 -26.51
N HIS A 368 6.54 8.43 -26.94
CA HIS A 368 7.52 7.63 -26.19
C HIS A 368 8.85 8.32 -25.91
N PHE A 369 9.28 9.27 -26.74
CA PHE A 369 10.52 10.00 -26.48
C PHE A 369 10.34 11.06 -25.39
N LYS A 370 9.23 11.81 -25.45
CA LYS A 370 8.86 12.81 -24.45
C LYS A 370 8.64 12.15 -23.09
N PHE A 371 8.09 10.93 -23.11
CA PHE A 371 7.95 10.08 -21.94
C PHE A 371 9.28 9.95 -21.19
N SER A 372 10.37 9.54 -21.86
CA SER A 372 11.68 9.38 -21.22
C SER A 372 12.25 10.69 -20.66
N LEU A 373 12.13 11.82 -21.37
CA LEU A 373 12.71 13.07 -20.90
C LEU A 373 12.15 13.54 -19.55
N THR A 374 10.83 13.48 -19.41
CA THR A 374 10.17 13.88 -18.17
C THR A 374 10.34 12.82 -17.08
N ILE A 375 10.10 11.54 -17.41
CA ILE A 375 10.11 10.47 -16.41
C ILE A 375 11.50 10.26 -15.80
N CYS A 376 12.59 10.46 -16.57
CA CYS A 376 13.95 10.33 -16.06
C CYS A 376 14.39 11.49 -15.16
N LEU A 377 13.62 12.57 -15.08
CA LEU A 377 13.77 13.62 -14.07
C LEU A 377 12.98 13.31 -12.78
N GLU A 378 12.23 12.22 -12.74
CA GLU A 378 11.24 11.96 -11.68
C GLU A 378 11.41 10.57 -11.06
N TRP A 379 11.87 9.57 -11.82
CA TRP A 379 12.12 8.21 -11.36
C TRP A 379 13.59 7.81 -11.42
N SER A 380 14.02 7.05 -10.42
CA SER A 380 15.35 6.45 -10.41
C SER A 380 15.40 5.15 -11.22
N ALA A 381 16.53 4.94 -11.91
CA ALA A 381 16.81 3.73 -12.69
C ALA A 381 18.01 2.96 -12.12
N PRO A 382 18.23 1.69 -12.52
CA PRO A 382 19.41 0.92 -12.13
C PRO A 382 20.71 1.60 -12.54
N SER A 383 21.71 1.52 -11.67
CA SER A 383 23.05 2.03 -11.95
C SER A 383 24.04 0.92 -12.33
N THR A 384 23.67 -0.35 -12.14
CA THR A 384 24.50 -1.52 -12.40
C THR A 384 23.75 -2.59 -13.18
N PHE A 385 24.48 -3.42 -13.92
CA PHE A 385 23.90 -4.54 -14.65
C PHE A 385 23.28 -5.59 -13.70
N ALA A 386 23.86 -5.80 -12.52
CA ALA A 386 23.33 -6.74 -11.54
C ALA A 386 21.94 -6.33 -11.03
N GLU A 387 21.70 -5.04 -10.81
CA GLU A 387 20.38 -4.51 -10.46
C GLU A 387 19.39 -4.71 -11.62
N PHE A 388 19.82 -4.46 -12.85
CA PHE A 388 19.01 -4.65 -14.04
C PHE A 388 18.60 -6.12 -14.25
N GLU A 389 19.57 -7.03 -14.16
CA GLU A 389 19.39 -8.48 -14.29
C GLU A 389 18.50 -9.04 -13.16
N HIS A 390 18.58 -8.48 -11.96
CA HIS A 390 17.68 -8.83 -10.86
C HIS A 390 16.22 -8.49 -11.20
N LEU A 391 15.95 -7.29 -11.70
CA LEU A 391 14.60 -6.89 -12.10
C LEU A 391 14.08 -7.72 -13.28
N ASP A 392 14.92 -8.02 -14.27
CA ASP A 392 14.57 -8.93 -15.37
C ASP A 392 14.09 -10.29 -14.87
N ARG A 393 14.92 -10.97 -14.06
CA ARG A 393 14.56 -12.29 -13.51
C ARG A 393 13.30 -12.24 -12.67
N LEU A 394 13.15 -11.19 -11.87
CA LEU A 394 11.96 -10.98 -11.04
C LEU A 394 10.72 -10.87 -11.93
N GLY A 395 10.76 -10.01 -12.96
CA GLY A 395 9.68 -9.81 -13.92
C GLY A 395 9.24 -11.10 -14.60
N LYS A 396 10.18 -11.85 -15.17
CA LYS A 396 9.90 -13.15 -15.81
C LYS A 396 9.32 -14.20 -14.85
N THR A 397 9.60 -14.09 -13.56
CA THR A 397 9.08 -15.00 -12.53
C THR A 397 7.66 -14.65 -12.12
N ILE A 398 7.36 -13.37 -11.92
CA ILE A 398 6.05 -12.91 -11.41
C ILE A 398 5.04 -12.64 -12.54
N ALA A 399 5.52 -12.46 -13.76
CA ALA A 399 4.73 -12.14 -14.94
C ALA A 399 5.21 -12.94 -16.17
N PRO A 400 5.02 -14.27 -16.17
CA PRO A 400 5.58 -15.16 -17.19
C PRO A 400 4.95 -15.00 -18.58
N LEU A 401 3.65 -14.69 -18.70
CA LEU A 401 2.98 -14.52 -19.98
C LEU A 401 3.47 -13.25 -20.70
N THR A 402 3.74 -12.21 -19.92
CA THR A 402 4.18 -10.90 -20.43
C THR A 402 5.70 -10.67 -20.28
N ARG A 403 6.43 -11.67 -19.77
CA ARG A 403 7.90 -11.64 -19.53
C ARG A 403 8.37 -10.44 -18.71
N GLY A 404 7.53 -9.94 -17.79
CA GLY A 404 7.84 -8.78 -16.97
C GLY A 404 7.80 -7.43 -17.70
N ARG A 405 7.32 -7.37 -18.94
CA ARG A 405 7.08 -6.12 -19.66
C ARG A 405 6.09 -5.27 -18.87
N SER A 406 6.30 -3.96 -18.85
CA SER A 406 5.35 -2.98 -18.30
C SER A 406 5.82 -1.57 -18.66
N LEU A 407 4.96 -0.57 -18.44
CA LEU A 407 5.35 0.84 -18.53
C LEU A 407 6.56 1.17 -17.64
N TYR A 408 6.67 0.55 -16.46
CA TYR A 408 7.78 0.77 -15.54
C TYR A 408 9.08 0.11 -15.99
N TRP A 409 9.00 -0.96 -16.80
CA TRP A 409 10.21 -1.49 -17.44
C TRP A 409 10.83 -0.47 -18.40
N ASP A 410 10.01 0.27 -19.15
CA ASP A 410 10.49 1.31 -20.06
C ASP A 410 11.20 2.45 -19.32
N ILE A 411 10.77 2.75 -18.09
CA ILE A 411 11.47 3.67 -17.18
C ILE A 411 12.82 3.09 -16.76
N VAL A 412 12.84 1.83 -16.30
CA VAL A 412 14.04 1.12 -15.85
C VAL A 412 15.13 1.10 -16.94
N ARG A 413 14.77 0.78 -18.20
CA ARG A 413 15.73 0.79 -19.32
C ARG A 413 16.03 2.19 -19.86
N GLY A 414 15.02 3.04 -19.98
CA GLY A 414 15.11 4.33 -20.66
C GLY A 414 15.86 5.39 -19.85
N CYS A 415 15.86 5.25 -18.53
CA CYS A 415 16.51 6.19 -17.61
C CYS A 415 17.85 5.68 -17.06
N ALA A 416 18.27 4.46 -17.40
CA ALA A 416 19.56 3.93 -16.98
C ALA A 416 20.70 4.84 -17.46
N GLY A 417 21.48 5.36 -16.51
CA GLY A 417 22.62 6.25 -16.80
C GLY A 417 22.24 7.69 -17.21
N TRP A 418 20.99 8.11 -17.05
CA TRP A 418 20.53 9.45 -17.41
C TRP A 418 21.35 10.54 -16.68
N PRO A 419 21.80 11.61 -17.36
CA PRO A 419 22.80 12.53 -16.80
C PRO A 419 22.22 13.69 -15.97
N PHE A 420 20.91 13.88 -15.95
CA PHE A 420 20.26 14.98 -15.22
C PHE A 420 19.76 14.53 -13.85
N ALA A 421 19.89 15.41 -12.85
CA ALA A 421 19.50 15.11 -11.48
C ALA A 421 17.98 15.11 -11.30
N ILE A 422 17.48 14.17 -10.49
CA ILE A 422 16.08 14.08 -10.08
C ILE A 422 15.84 15.06 -8.92
N PRO A 423 14.89 16.02 -9.01
CA PRO A 423 14.54 16.91 -7.92
C PRO A 423 14.16 16.17 -6.63
N GLU A 424 14.53 16.73 -5.47
CA GLU A 424 14.34 16.10 -4.16
C GLU A 424 12.89 15.71 -3.86
N ILE A 425 11.92 16.48 -4.38
CA ILE A 425 10.48 16.18 -4.17
C ILE A 425 10.07 14.81 -4.72
N PHE A 426 10.73 14.31 -5.77
CA PHE A 426 10.45 13.00 -6.35
C PHE A 426 11.26 11.87 -5.70
N GLN A 427 12.12 12.19 -4.73
CA GLN A 427 12.88 11.18 -3.98
C GLN A 427 12.19 10.78 -2.66
N ARG A 428 10.98 11.28 -2.40
CA ARG A 428 10.21 11.02 -1.19
C ARG A 428 8.69 11.03 -1.46
N PRO A 429 7.87 10.45 -0.58
CA PRO A 429 6.42 10.62 -0.61
C PRO A 429 6.00 12.10 -0.59
N PHE A 430 4.88 12.41 -1.25
CA PHE A 430 4.33 13.75 -1.23
C PHE A 430 3.83 14.11 0.16
N ASN A 431 4.11 15.36 0.58
CA ASN A 431 3.61 15.92 1.83
C ASN A 431 2.54 16.96 1.52
N VAL A 432 1.28 16.53 1.42
CA VAL A 432 0.16 17.42 1.09
C VAL A 432 -0.47 17.98 2.36
N SER A 433 -0.67 19.31 2.38
CA SER A 433 -1.26 20.00 3.53
C SER A 433 -2.71 19.58 3.82
N GLN A 434 -3.08 19.58 5.10
CA GLN A 434 -4.47 19.39 5.56
C GLN A 434 -5.44 20.47 5.03
N ASP A 435 -4.92 21.61 4.58
CA ASP A 435 -5.71 22.71 4.00
C ASP A 435 -6.23 22.39 2.58
N VAL A 436 -5.79 21.27 1.97
CA VAL A 436 -6.23 20.86 0.63
C VAL A 436 -7.75 20.61 0.57
N ALA A 437 -8.38 20.95 -0.55
CA ALA A 437 -9.77 20.55 -0.80
C ALA A 437 -9.84 19.01 -0.96
N PRO A 438 -10.96 18.37 -0.60
CA PRO A 438 -11.13 16.94 -0.81
C PRO A 438 -10.92 16.53 -2.27
N ILE A 439 -10.11 15.51 -2.53
CA ILE A 439 -9.75 15.02 -3.88
C ILE A 439 -10.46 13.68 -4.17
N LEU A 440 -10.98 13.52 -5.39
CA LEU A 440 -11.56 12.25 -5.84
C LEU A 440 -10.53 11.45 -6.63
N ILE A 441 -10.23 10.24 -6.16
CA ILE A 441 -9.35 9.27 -6.81
C ILE A 441 -10.25 8.24 -7.50
N VAL A 442 -10.03 7.97 -8.78
CA VAL A 442 -10.78 7.00 -9.58
C VAL A 442 -9.81 5.95 -10.09
N GLN A 443 -10.16 4.68 -9.95
CA GLN A 443 -9.25 3.60 -10.30
C GLN A 443 -9.99 2.35 -10.76
N SER A 444 -9.49 1.73 -11.83
CA SER A 444 -9.93 0.40 -12.28
C SER A 444 -9.22 -0.69 -11.47
N THR A 445 -9.91 -1.79 -11.13
CA THR A 445 -9.32 -2.88 -10.34
C THR A 445 -8.24 -3.65 -11.10
N HIS A 446 -8.36 -3.76 -12.43
CA HIS A 446 -7.41 -4.45 -13.29
C HIS A 446 -6.86 -3.52 -14.39
N ASP A 447 -6.33 -2.39 -13.94
CA ASP A 447 -5.62 -1.44 -14.81
C ASP A 447 -4.22 -1.97 -15.16
N PRO A 448 -3.91 -2.21 -16.46
CA PRO A 448 -2.62 -2.78 -16.87
C PRO A 448 -1.45 -1.79 -16.74
N ALA A 449 -1.71 -0.48 -16.78
CA ALA A 449 -0.69 0.55 -16.84
C ALA A 449 -0.45 1.21 -15.47
N THR A 450 -1.53 1.52 -14.75
CA THR A 450 -1.50 2.13 -13.42
C THR A 450 -2.27 1.27 -12.42
N PRO A 451 -1.65 0.23 -11.85
CA PRO A 451 -2.33 -0.75 -11.00
C PRO A 451 -3.00 -0.11 -9.77
N LEU A 452 -4.07 -0.74 -9.25
CA LEU A 452 -4.84 -0.26 -8.09
C LEU A 452 -3.97 0.12 -6.87
N GLN A 453 -2.83 -0.56 -6.69
CA GLN A 453 -1.89 -0.26 -5.61
C GLN A 453 -1.40 1.19 -5.64
N GLY A 454 -1.21 1.80 -6.82
CA GLY A 454 -0.83 3.21 -6.96
C GLY A 454 -1.88 4.15 -6.37
N ALA A 455 -3.16 3.94 -6.71
CA ALA A 455 -4.27 4.70 -6.13
C ALA A 455 -4.36 4.57 -4.60
N VAL A 456 -4.19 3.35 -4.08
CA VAL A 456 -4.21 3.10 -2.62
C VAL A 456 -3.06 3.81 -1.92
N ASN A 457 -1.87 3.83 -2.52
CA ASN A 457 -0.72 4.52 -1.94
C ASN A 457 -0.88 6.04 -1.97
N ILE A 458 -1.36 6.60 -3.08
CA ILE A 458 -1.63 8.03 -3.22
C ILE A 458 -2.74 8.48 -2.25
N GLN A 459 -3.79 7.67 -2.06
CA GLN A 459 -4.84 7.95 -1.07
C GLN A 459 -4.24 8.13 0.35
N ARG A 460 -3.21 7.36 0.71
CA ARG A 460 -2.52 7.49 2.01
C ARG A 460 -1.68 8.76 2.12
N GLN A 461 -1.21 9.30 1.00
CA GLN A 461 -0.44 10.55 0.93
C GLN A 461 -1.34 11.80 0.89
N LEU A 462 -2.61 11.64 0.51
CA LEU A 462 -3.60 12.72 0.40
C LEU A 462 -4.54 12.74 1.61
N PRO A 463 -4.39 13.69 2.56
CA PRO A 463 -5.12 13.67 3.83
C PRO A 463 -6.64 13.81 3.71
N LYS A 464 -7.11 14.39 2.59
CA LYS A 464 -8.53 14.54 2.25
C LYS A 464 -8.77 13.96 0.87
N SER A 465 -8.97 12.66 0.78
CA SER A 465 -9.24 11.98 -0.48
C SER A 465 -10.28 10.88 -0.33
N VAL A 466 -11.01 10.60 -1.41
CA VAL A 466 -11.96 9.48 -1.51
C VAL A 466 -11.60 8.65 -2.73
N LEU A 467 -11.50 7.33 -2.56
CA LEU A 467 -11.27 6.38 -3.64
C LEU A 467 -12.60 5.81 -4.15
N LEU A 468 -12.86 6.03 -5.44
CA LEU A 468 -13.92 5.42 -6.24
C LEU A 468 -13.30 4.33 -7.11
N THR A 469 -13.69 3.08 -6.85
CA THR A 469 -13.14 1.92 -7.58
C THR A 469 -14.13 1.43 -8.62
N ARG A 470 -13.69 1.30 -9.88
CA ARG A 470 -14.41 0.62 -10.95
C ARG A 470 -13.95 -0.84 -10.99
N GLU A 471 -14.90 -1.76 -10.85
CA GLU A 471 -14.62 -3.18 -11.08
C GLU A 471 -14.48 -3.45 -12.57
N GLY A 472 -13.32 -3.98 -12.98
CA GLY A 472 -13.11 -4.45 -14.34
C GLY A 472 -11.71 -4.13 -14.86
N ASP A 473 -11.53 -4.41 -16.14
CA ASP A 473 -10.27 -4.23 -16.87
C ASP A 473 -10.22 -2.88 -17.59
N GLY A 474 -9.01 -2.53 -18.04
CA GLY A 474 -8.73 -1.33 -18.83
C GLY A 474 -8.13 -0.19 -18.01
N HIS A 475 -7.41 0.67 -18.71
CA HIS A 475 -6.72 1.82 -18.15
C HIS A 475 -7.66 3.01 -18.01
N THR A 476 -7.64 3.68 -16.85
CA THR A 476 -8.57 4.77 -16.50
C THR A 476 -10.03 4.31 -16.43
N SER A 477 -10.95 5.21 -16.05
CA SER A 477 -12.32 4.83 -15.73
C SER A 477 -13.37 5.88 -16.03
N TYR A 478 -13.04 7.17 -16.16
CA TYR A 478 -14.06 8.21 -16.32
C TYR A 478 -14.71 8.16 -17.71
N VAL A 479 -13.91 8.15 -18.77
CA VAL A 479 -14.43 8.07 -20.16
C VAL A 479 -14.95 6.66 -20.46
N ALA A 480 -14.27 5.63 -19.93
CA ALA A 480 -14.62 4.23 -20.10
C ALA A 480 -15.77 3.77 -19.15
N GLY A 481 -16.20 4.62 -18.23
CA GLY A 481 -17.16 4.29 -17.17
C GLY A 481 -18.60 4.23 -17.66
N ASN A 482 -19.45 3.57 -16.88
CA ASN A 482 -20.90 3.59 -17.07
C ASN A 482 -21.53 4.92 -16.59
N GLU A 483 -22.83 5.09 -16.84
CA GLU A 483 -23.58 6.29 -16.45
C GLU A 483 -23.46 6.63 -14.96
N GLN A 484 -23.39 5.61 -14.09
CA GLN A 484 -23.27 5.81 -12.64
C GLN A 484 -21.90 6.40 -12.25
N LEU A 485 -20.80 5.85 -12.78
CA LEU A 485 -19.46 6.36 -12.53
C LEU A 485 -19.33 7.80 -13.04
N VAL A 486 -19.77 8.04 -14.27
CA VAL A 486 -19.76 9.36 -14.90
C VAL A 486 -20.56 10.36 -14.06
N LYS A 487 -21.74 9.95 -13.57
CA LYS A 487 -22.58 10.78 -12.69
C LYS A 487 -21.86 11.16 -11.40
N ILE A 488 -21.20 10.22 -10.71
CA ILE A 488 -20.48 10.51 -9.46
C ILE A 488 -19.37 11.53 -9.70
N VAL A 489 -18.58 11.33 -10.77
CA VAL A 489 -17.49 12.26 -11.12
C VAL A 489 -18.04 13.65 -11.47
N ASN A 490 -19.13 13.73 -12.23
CA ASN A 490 -19.78 14.98 -12.57
C ASN A 490 -20.37 15.70 -11.35
N ASP A 491 -21.04 14.98 -10.45
CA ASP A 491 -21.60 15.52 -9.21
C ASP A 491 -20.49 16.06 -8.30
N TYR A 492 -19.33 15.41 -8.27
CA TYR A 492 -18.17 15.94 -7.56
C TYR A 492 -17.63 17.23 -8.21
N PHE A 493 -17.47 17.26 -9.53
CA PHE A 493 -17.01 18.49 -10.19
C PHE A 493 -18.01 19.65 -10.03
N VAL A 494 -19.29 19.43 -10.29
CA VAL A 494 -20.30 20.48 -10.30
C VAL A 494 -20.68 20.89 -8.86
N ASN A 495 -21.00 19.91 -8.01
CA ASN A 495 -21.61 20.14 -6.69
C ASN A 495 -20.66 19.89 -5.51
N LEU A 496 -19.41 19.48 -5.74
CA LEU A 496 -18.47 19.05 -4.70
C LEU A 496 -19.00 17.88 -3.86
N THR A 497 -19.90 17.08 -4.43
CA THR A 497 -20.48 15.90 -3.79
C THR A 497 -19.58 14.70 -4.02
N LEU A 498 -18.97 14.20 -2.94
CA LEU A 498 -18.16 12.98 -2.99
C LEU A 498 -19.05 11.74 -2.83
N PRO A 499 -18.65 10.59 -3.41
CA PRO A 499 -19.24 9.31 -3.03
C PRO A 499 -18.89 8.95 -1.59
N ASP A 500 -19.58 7.95 -1.03
CA ASP A 500 -19.17 7.36 0.23
C ASP A 500 -17.73 6.81 0.14
N PRO A 501 -16.98 6.76 1.26
CA PRO A 501 -15.63 6.22 1.25
C PRO A 501 -15.58 4.77 0.73
N ASN A 502 -14.64 4.51 -0.20
CA ASN A 502 -14.36 3.19 -0.77
C ASN A 502 -15.52 2.54 -1.55
N VAL A 503 -16.37 3.36 -2.19
CA VAL A 503 -17.38 2.86 -3.13
C VAL A 503 -16.72 2.05 -4.26
N ARG A 504 -17.22 0.84 -4.48
CA ARG A 504 -16.83 -0.04 -5.58
C ARG A 504 -18.03 -0.23 -6.50
N LEU A 505 -17.87 0.14 -7.77
CA LEU A 505 -18.90 0.00 -8.79
C LEU A 505 -18.63 -1.26 -9.60
N VAL A 506 -19.54 -2.23 -9.52
CA VAL A 506 -19.50 -3.41 -10.39
C VAL A 506 -20.08 -3.04 -11.75
N MET A 507 -19.27 -3.13 -12.81
CA MET A 507 -19.74 -2.92 -14.17
C MET A 507 -20.30 -4.24 -14.68
N HIS A 508 -21.63 -4.37 -14.81
CA HIS A 508 -22.19 -5.48 -15.58
C HIS A 508 -21.72 -5.36 -17.03
N ALA A 509 -21.24 -6.46 -17.63
CA ALA A 509 -20.87 -6.51 -19.04
C ALA A 509 -21.98 -5.86 -19.86
N ARG A 510 -21.60 -4.91 -20.73
CA ARG A 510 -22.52 -4.30 -21.69
C ARG A 510 -23.16 -5.45 -22.47
N ALA A 511 -24.46 -5.66 -22.32
CA ALA A 511 -25.18 -6.49 -23.27
C ALA A 511 -24.96 -5.84 -24.63
N VAL A 512 -24.22 -6.50 -25.52
CA VAL A 512 -24.21 -6.16 -26.94
C VAL A 512 -25.68 -6.14 -27.36
N PRO A 513 -26.23 -5.02 -27.84
CA PRO A 513 -27.62 -5.00 -28.28
C PRO A 513 -27.77 -6.03 -29.40
N LYS A 514 -28.41 -7.16 -29.11
CA LYS A 514 -28.96 -8.02 -30.14
C LYS A 514 -30.10 -7.22 -30.77
N SER A 515 -29.96 -6.93 -32.06
CA SER A 515 -30.88 -6.20 -32.94
C SER A 515 -30.73 -4.67 -32.98
N VAL A 516 -30.31 -4.19 -34.15
CA VAL A 516 -30.74 -2.92 -34.72
C VAL A 516 -32.27 -3.00 -34.87
N PRO A 517 -33.06 -2.02 -34.39
CA PRO A 517 -34.48 -1.99 -34.71
C PRO A 517 -34.62 -1.82 -36.23
N GLU A 518 -35.35 -2.71 -36.88
CA GLU A 518 -35.81 -2.51 -38.25
C GLU A 518 -36.46 -1.12 -38.35
N LEU A 519 -35.83 -0.22 -39.11
CA LEU A 519 -36.50 0.99 -39.54
C LEU A 519 -37.61 0.54 -40.49
N ASN A 520 -38.84 0.57 -39.98
CA ASN A 520 -40.05 0.46 -40.80
C ASN A 520 -39.96 1.46 -41.96
N SER A 521 -40.05 0.91 -43.15
CA SER A 521 -40.14 1.63 -44.41
C SER A 521 -41.45 2.42 -44.45
N GLU A 522 -41.41 3.72 -44.18
CA GLU A 522 -42.32 4.72 -44.75
C GLU A 522 -41.90 6.11 -44.26
N THR A 523 -41.06 6.80 -45.04
CA THR A 523 -41.01 8.25 -45.32
C THR A 523 -39.61 8.70 -45.77
N ALA A 524 -39.40 8.79 -47.08
CA ALA A 524 -38.35 9.59 -47.73
C ALA A 524 -38.89 11.04 -47.90
N PRO A 525 -38.08 12.14 -47.83
CA PRO A 525 -36.97 12.38 -48.77
C PRO A 525 -35.81 13.26 -48.22
N ALA A 526 -34.59 12.71 -48.06
CA ALA A 526 -33.36 13.52 -47.91
C ALA A 526 -32.09 12.90 -48.53
N VAL A 527 -32.17 11.71 -49.12
CA VAL A 527 -30.98 10.92 -49.53
C VAL A 527 -30.60 11.10 -51.01
N THR A 528 -31.38 11.86 -51.79
CA THR A 528 -31.12 12.05 -53.24
C THR A 528 -30.10 13.18 -53.53
N PHE A 529 -29.83 14.08 -52.59
CA PHE A 529 -28.86 15.18 -52.80
C PHE A 529 -27.40 14.78 -52.58
N PHE A 530 -27.14 13.73 -51.79
CA PHE A 530 -25.77 13.35 -51.39
C PHE A 530 -25.03 12.49 -52.43
N LYS A 531 -25.75 11.76 -53.29
CA LYS A 531 -25.13 10.87 -54.29
C LYS A 531 -24.62 11.57 -55.55
N LEU A 532 -25.08 12.80 -55.86
CA LEU A 532 -24.60 13.58 -57.01
C LEU A 532 -23.35 14.42 -56.72
N ALA A 533 -23.10 14.80 -55.45
CA ALA A 533 -21.94 15.61 -55.06
C ALA A 533 -20.62 14.81 -55.03
N VAL A 534 -20.68 13.51 -54.72
CA VAL A 534 -19.49 12.65 -54.58
C VAL A 534 -18.89 12.27 -55.93
N ILE A 535 -19.69 12.18 -57.00
CA ILE A 535 -19.22 11.83 -58.35
C ILE A 535 -18.49 13.01 -59.02
N ALA A 536 -18.87 14.26 -58.70
CA ALA A 536 -18.22 15.46 -59.22
C ALA A 536 -16.84 15.73 -58.58
N PHE A 537 -16.61 15.26 -57.35
CA PHE A 537 -15.35 15.49 -56.63
C PHE A 537 -14.22 14.56 -57.11
N VAL A 538 -14.57 13.35 -57.55
CA VAL A 538 -13.60 12.32 -57.97
C VAL A 538 -13.06 12.57 -59.39
N THR A 539 -13.81 13.27 -60.25
CA THR A 539 -13.37 13.58 -61.63
C THR A 539 -12.46 14.81 -61.74
N HIS A 540 -12.42 15.69 -60.73
CA HIS A 540 -11.60 16.91 -60.76
C HIS A 540 -10.15 16.70 -60.29
N PHE A 541 -9.90 15.67 -59.47
CA PHE A 541 -8.58 15.41 -58.89
C PHE A 541 -7.63 14.64 -59.83
N THR A 542 -8.18 13.85 -60.77
CA THR A 542 -7.38 13.04 -61.70
C THR A 542 -6.75 13.86 -62.82
N LEU A 543 -7.25 15.07 -63.11
CA LEU A 543 -6.74 15.95 -64.16
C LEU A 543 -5.54 16.81 -63.73
N ILE A 544 -5.36 17.04 -62.42
CA ILE A 544 -4.31 17.91 -61.86
C ILE A 544 -2.97 17.16 -61.72
N ILE A 545 -3.00 15.84 -61.56
CA ILE A 545 -1.81 15.00 -61.38
C ILE A 545 -1.09 14.74 -62.71
N VAL A 546 -1.82 14.76 -63.84
CA VAL A 546 -1.24 14.52 -65.18
C VAL A 546 -0.45 15.73 -65.69
N LEU A 547 -0.70 16.95 -65.19
CA LEU A 547 -0.04 18.18 -65.65
C LEU A 547 1.26 18.55 -64.90
N ARG A 548 1.65 17.82 -63.84
CA ARG A 548 2.88 18.10 -63.07
C ARG A 548 4.08 17.20 -63.38
N VAL A 549 3.89 16.18 -64.21
CA VAL A 549 4.95 15.20 -64.56
C VAL A 549 5.85 15.68 -65.71
N GLU A 550 5.48 16.75 -66.44
CA GLU A 550 6.29 17.29 -67.55
C GLU A 550 7.29 18.41 -67.19
N HIS A 551 7.37 18.86 -65.93
CA HIS A 551 8.20 20.04 -65.58
C HIS A 551 9.48 19.78 -64.77
N ILE A 552 9.79 18.54 -64.41
CA ILE A 552 11.01 18.21 -63.64
C ILE A 552 11.82 17.12 -64.37
N CYS A 553 11.89 17.22 -65.70
CA CYS A 553 12.82 16.46 -66.54
C CYS A 553 13.93 17.33 -67.17
N LEU A 554 14.11 18.58 -66.68
CA LEU A 554 15.15 19.49 -67.13
C LEU A 554 15.88 20.13 -65.95
N ARG A 555 16.71 19.34 -65.26
CA ARG A 555 17.93 19.79 -64.56
C ARG A 555 18.72 18.57 -64.08
N ILE A 556 19.09 17.74 -65.05
CA ILE A 556 20.30 16.93 -64.97
C ILE A 556 21.49 17.91 -64.97
N LEU A 557 22.60 17.48 -64.35
CA LEU A 557 23.99 17.89 -64.60
C LEU A 557 24.57 18.90 -63.59
N SER A 558 25.34 18.41 -62.61
CA SER A 558 26.82 18.47 -62.72
C SER A 558 27.52 17.85 -61.50
N ARG A 559 28.38 16.85 -61.77
CA ARG A 559 29.79 16.71 -61.33
C ARG A 559 30.12 16.92 -59.83
N GLU A 560 30.53 15.85 -59.13
CA GLU A 560 31.88 15.24 -59.10
C GLU A 560 32.85 15.88 -58.09
N ARG A 561 33.38 14.99 -57.23
CA ARG A 561 34.73 14.95 -56.64
C ARG A 561 35.11 16.05 -55.63
N SER A 562 35.50 15.62 -54.42
CA SER A 562 36.94 15.43 -54.14
C SER A 562 37.16 14.61 -52.86
N ASN A 563 38.34 14.03 -52.81
CA ASN A 563 38.78 12.96 -51.92
C ASN A 563 39.84 13.55 -50.95
N LYS A 564 40.02 12.86 -49.82
CA LYS A 564 41.27 12.71 -49.04
C LYS A 564 41.52 13.50 -47.74
N PRO A 565 42.31 12.87 -46.83
CA PRO A 565 42.19 12.96 -45.37
C PRO A 565 43.41 13.66 -44.74
N HIS A 566 43.39 13.92 -43.42
CA HIS A 566 44.49 13.52 -42.53
C HIS A 566 44.35 13.99 -41.07
N ARG A 567 44.86 13.09 -40.20
CA ARG A 567 45.71 13.32 -39.02
C ARG A 567 45.07 13.72 -37.69
N ARG A 568 45.03 12.68 -36.84
CA ARG A 568 45.34 12.74 -35.40
C ARG A 568 46.55 13.64 -35.13
N LEU A 569 46.38 14.54 -34.16
CA LEU A 569 47.45 15.13 -33.37
C LEU A 569 47.16 14.84 -31.89
N LEU A 570 48.02 14.00 -31.31
CA LEU A 570 48.26 13.93 -29.88
C LEU A 570 48.94 15.23 -29.46
N HIS A 571 48.42 15.92 -28.44
CA HIS A 571 49.21 16.27 -27.25
C HIS A 571 48.45 17.07 -26.18
N LYS A 572 48.82 16.71 -24.94
CA LYS A 572 48.95 17.56 -23.74
C LYS A 572 47.70 17.79 -22.89
N SER A 573 47.60 16.95 -21.87
CA SER A 573 47.09 17.32 -20.55
C SER A 573 47.79 18.59 -20.03
N PRO A 574 47.04 19.49 -19.39
CA PRO A 574 47.54 20.26 -18.26
C PRO A 574 46.65 20.04 -17.02
N LYS A 575 47.31 19.56 -15.98
CA LYS A 575 47.18 19.95 -14.56
C LYS A 575 45.79 20.24 -13.99
N MET A 576 45.44 19.41 -12.99
CA MET A 576 44.56 19.75 -11.87
C MET A 576 44.92 21.12 -11.26
N PRO A 577 43.91 21.82 -10.73
CA PRO A 577 43.94 22.11 -9.30
C PRO A 577 42.56 21.90 -8.63
N GLY A 578 42.57 21.37 -7.41
CA GLY A 578 41.43 21.53 -6.49
C GLY A 578 41.13 20.35 -5.57
N GLN A 579 42.08 19.95 -4.72
CA GLN A 579 41.77 19.21 -3.50
C GLN A 579 40.76 20.02 -2.66
N ARG A 580 39.63 19.42 -2.29
CA ARG A 580 38.95 19.73 -1.02
C ARG A 580 39.20 18.55 -0.10
N GLY A 581 40.19 18.71 0.78
CA GLY A 581 40.31 17.88 1.98
C GLY A 581 39.14 18.14 2.94
N PRO A 582 39.09 17.40 4.06
CA PRO A 582 38.03 17.52 5.05
C PRO A 582 37.95 18.96 5.55
N VAL A 583 36.76 19.55 5.41
CA VAL A 583 36.47 20.90 5.89
C VAL A 583 36.51 20.85 7.43
N PRO A 584 37.37 21.64 8.10
CA PRO A 584 37.25 21.85 9.53
C PRO A 584 35.87 22.46 9.78
N VAL A 585 35.10 21.95 10.74
CA VAL A 585 33.94 22.68 11.27
C VAL A 585 34.51 23.69 12.28
N PRO A 586 34.54 25.00 11.98
CA PRO A 586 34.74 25.97 13.04
C PRO A 586 33.46 25.96 13.87
N ILE A 587 33.56 25.76 15.17
CA ILE A 587 32.45 25.95 16.10
C ILE A 587 32.20 27.46 16.17
N GLY A 588 31.42 27.97 15.22
CA GLY A 588 30.94 29.34 15.19
C GLY A 588 29.98 29.56 16.35
N GLN A 589 30.25 30.60 17.12
CA GLN A 589 29.43 31.09 18.22
C GLN A 589 27.95 31.18 17.81
N ALA A 590 27.13 30.32 18.39
CA ALA A 590 25.69 30.52 18.42
C ALA A 590 25.40 31.69 19.37
N ASN A 591 24.63 32.65 18.87
CA ASN A 591 24.16 33.81 19.63
C ASN A 591 23.58 33.41 20.99
N GLY A 592 24.24 33.82 22.08
CA GLY A 592 23.63 34.00 23.40
C GLY A 592 23.65 32.81 24.36
N THR A 593 24.66 32.78 25.24
CA THR A 593 24.62 32.27 26.63
C THR A 593 24.43 30.76 26.90
N SER A 594 25.06 29.88 26.13
CA SER A 594 25.33 28.51 26.60
C SER A 594 26.78 28.15 26.23
N GLN A 595 27.68 28.17 27.22
CA GLN A 595 29.03 27.65 27.05
C GLN A 595 28.96 26.10 26.91
N ASP A 596 29.76 25.52 26.02
CA ASP A 596 29.87 24.06 25.89
C ASP A 596 30.68 23.52 27.07
N LEU A 597 29.98 23.04 28.10
CA LEU A 597 30.55 22.46 29.31
C LEU A 597 31.57 21.34 29.03
N THR A 598 31.46 20.67 27.88
CA THR A 598 32.41 19.64 27.45
C THR A 598 33.80 20.23 27.22
N LEU A 599 33.87 21.38 26.56
CA LEU A 599 35.13 22.09 26.31
C LEU A 599 35.66 22.70 27.60
N GLU A 600 34.78 23.27 28.43
CA GLU A 600 35.19 23.84 29.72
C GLU A 600 35.81 22.78 30.64
N ILE A 601 35.25 21.57 30.68
CA ILE A 601 35.81 20.47 31.47
C ILE A 601 37.17 20.04 30.93
N LEU A 602 37.35 19.97 29.61
CA LEU A 602 38.64 19.66 28.98
C LEU A 602 39.70 20.74 29.25
N GLU A 603 39.31 22.01 29.27
CA GLU A 603 40.18 23.13 29.64
C GLU A 603 40.50 23.16 31.14
N TYR A 604 39.52 22.85 31.99
CA TYR A 604 39.70 22.89 33.44
C TYR A 604 40.59 21.74 33.93
N VAL A 605 40.35 20.52 33.43
CA VAL A 605 41.17 19.34 33.76
C VAL A 605 42.61 19.47 33.26
N GLU A 606 42.88 20.33 32.28
CA GLU A 606 44.25 20.59 31.83
C GLU A 606 45.13 21.08 32.99
N THR A 607 44.56 21.96 33.82
CA THR A 607 45.26 22.67 34.90
C THR A 607 44.91 22.15 36.30
N HIS A 608 43.83 21.38 36.44
CA HIS A 608 43.33 20.85 37.70
C HIS A 608 42.98 19.36 37.56
N ASP A 609 43.98 18.47 37.64
CA ASP A 609 43.83 17.02 37.55
C ASP A 609 44.39 16.34 38.82
N PRO A 610 43.58 15.67 39.66
CA PRO A 610 42.11 15.57 39.59
C PRO A 610 41.41 16.86 40.04
N PHE A 611 40.15 17.04 39.64
CA PHE A 611 39.25 18.04 40.25
C PHE A 611 37.88 17.45 40.58
N ARG A 612 37.13 18.11 41.48
CA ARG A 612 35.76 17.75 41.83
C ARG A 612 34.73 18.69 41.22
N THR A 613 33.66 18.13 40.67
CA THR A 613 32.62 18.92 39.98
C THR A 613 31.74 19.76 40.91
N ASP A 614 31.57 19.36 42.18
CA ASP A 614 30.82 20.13 43.17
C ASP A 614 31.56 21.40 43.63
N GLU A 615 32.88 21.46 43.44
CA GLU A 615 33.70 22.65 43.69
C GLU A 615 33.82 23.52 42.44
N ALA A 616 34.12 22.90 41.29
CA ALA A 616 34.35 23.61 40.03
C ALA A 616 33.07 24.11 39.35
N TYR A 617 31.97 23.35 39.48
CA TYR A 617 30.72 23.58 38.74
C TYR A 617 29.48 23.55 39.64
N ALA A 618 29.59 24.11 40.86
CA ALA A 618 28.54 24.09 41.88
C ALA A 618 27.17 24.68 41.43
N GLN A 619 27.18 25.53 40.40
CA GLN A 619 25.99 26.23 39.87
C GLN A 619 25.35 25.52 38.66
N ILE A 620 25.99 24.47 38.13
CA ILE A 620 25.52 23.75 36.93
C ILE A 620 24.69 22.54 37.37
N ALA A 621 23.61 22.27 36.64
CA ALA A 621 22.76 21.12 36.94
C ALA A 621 23.55 19.80 36.81
N GLN A 622 23.41 18.92 37.80
CA GLN A 622 24.15 17.66 37.85
C GLN A 622 23.91 16.75 36.63
N ALA A 623 22.72 16.81 36.03
CA ALA A 623 22.42 16.10 34.78
C ALA A 623 23.25 16.60 33.59
N GLU A 624 23.54 17.91 33.52
CA GLU A 624 24.36 18.51 32.48
C GLU A 624 25.83 18.14 32.65
N ILE A 625 26.35 18.21 33.89
CA ILE A 625 27.70 17.75 34.23
C ILE A 625 27.87 16.28 33.87
N LYS A 626 26.92 15.42 34.26
CA LYS A 626 27.00 13.98 33.95
C LYS A 626 26.98 13.72 32.45
N ALA A 627 26.13 14.41 31.68
CA ALA A 627 26.08 14.26 30.23
C ALA A 627 27.40 14.66 29.55
N ALA A 628 28.04 15.75 30.01
CA ALA A 628 29.34 16.18 29.51
C ALA A 628 30.46 15.17 29.86
N LEU A 629 30.47 14.67 31.10
CA LEU A 629 31.43 13.65 31.53
C LEU A 629 31.24 12.30 30.80
N ASP A 630 29.99 11.85 30.61
CA ASP A 630 29.68 10.64 29.83
C ASP A 630 30.16 10.77 28.38
N ARG A 631 29.96 11.95 27.77
CA ARG A 631 30.39 12.26 26.40
C ARG A 631 31.91 12.23 26.23
N LEU A 632 32.66 12.68 27.23
CA LEU A 632 34.13 12.67 27.20
C LEU A 632 34.70 11.31 27.63
N GLY A 633 34.09 10.67 28.62
CA GLY A 633 34.43 9.34 29.09
C GLY A 633 34.23 8.28 28.00
N SER A 634 33.17 8.38 27.19
CA SER A 634 32.94 7.46 26.06
C SER A 634 34.04 7.53 24.98
N ARG A 635 34.80 8.63 24.95
CA ARG A 635 35.95 8.85 24.05
C ARG A 635 37.29 8.57 24.73
N ALA A 636 37.27 8.12 25.99
CA ALA A 636 38.44 7.95 26.86
C ALA A 636 39.29 9.23 26.99
N MET A 637 38.67 10.42 26.84
CA MET A 637 39.36 11.71 26.95
C MET A 637 39.53 12.13 28.41
N ILE A 638 38.59 11.73 29.26
CA ILE A 638 38.64 11.88 30.72
C ILE A 638 38.19 10.57 31.36
N GLU A 639 38.59 10.35 32.60
CA GLU A 639 38.02 9.32 33.48
C GLU A 639 37.38 10.03 34.67
N TYR A 640 36.37 9.42 35.29
CA TYR A 640 35.77 10.02 36.47
C TYR A 640 35.21 9.00 37.46
N LYS A 641 35.22 9.34 38.74
CA LYS A 641 34.64 8.56 39.84
C LYS A 641 33.44 9.30 40.44
N THR A 642 32.43 8.54 40.85
CA THR A 642 31.21 9.10 41.45
C THR A 642 31.33 9.13 42.97
N HIS A 643 31.03 10.28 43.57
CA HIS A 643 30.91 10.49 45.01
C HIS A 643 29.47 10.88 45.35
N GLU A 644 28.83 10.11 46.23
CA GLU A 644 27.48 10.40 46.72
C GLU A 644 27.53 10.92 48.15
N THR A 645 26.88 12.06 48.40
CA THR A 645 26.70 12.63 49.74
C THR A 645 25.22 12.87 49.98
N GLU A 646 24.70 12.38 51.10
CA GLU A 646 23.31 12.54 51.47
C GLU A 646 23.12 13.86 52.25
N GLN A 647 22.22 14.72 51.78
CA GLN A 647 21.89 15.99 52.45
C GLN A 647 20.44 16.00 52.90
N VAL A 648 20.21 16.61 54.06
CA VAL A 648 18.87 16.81 54.62
C VAL A 648 18.45 18.26 54.36
N ALA A 649 17.37 18.45 53.60
CA ALA A 649 16.71 19.73 53.39
C ALA A 649 15.48 19.85 54.29
N VAL A 650 15.22 21.05 54.81
CA VAL A 650 13.93 21.36 55.44
C VAL A 650 12.86 21.59 54.39
N THR A 651 11.62 21.17 54.68
CA THR A 651 10.46 21.47 53.83
C THR A 651 9.96 22.90 54.08
N GLY A 652 9.02 23.40 53.27
CA GLY A 652 8.42 24.73 53.50
C GLY A 652 7.79 24.88 54.89
N GLU A 653 7.14 23.84 55.42
CA GLU A 653 6.61 23.83 56.79
C GLU A 653 7.74 23.75 57.84
N GLY A 654 8.77 22.95 57.58
CA GLY A 654 9.96 22.86 58.44
C GLY A 654 10.72 24.19 58.55
N GLN A 655 10.82 24.93 57.45
CA GLN A 655 11.43 26.27 57.42
C GLN A 655 10.60 27.25 58.26
N GLN A 656 9.28 27.24 58.12
CA GLN A 656 8.40 28.08 58.93
C GLN A 656 8.54 27.80 60.44
N ILE A 657 8.67 26.54 60.84
CA ILE A 657 8.90 26.17 62.24
C ILE A 657 10.29 26.62 62.71
N ALA A 658 11.32 26.53 61.85
CA ALA A 658 12.66 27.01 62.17
C ALA A 658 12.68 28.53 62.41
N ASP A 659 11.92 29.29 61.63
CA ASP A 659 11.93 30.76 61.68
C ASP A 659 11.00 31.34 62.75
N GLU A 660 9.83 30.72 62.97
CA GLU A 660 8.76 31.27 63.80
C GLU A 660 8.47 30.47 65.08
N GLY A 661 9.15 29.34 65.30
CA GLY A 661 8.88 28.40 66.38
C GLY A 661 7.83 27.33 66.00
N SER A 662 7.86 26.21 66.71
CA SER A 662 7.00 25.06 66.48
C SER A 662 5.55 25.32 66.84
N HIS A 663 4.66 24.53 66.24
CA HIS A 663 3.23 24.66 66.46
C HIS A 663 2.88 24.48 67.95
N GLU A 664 3.54 23.56 68.66
CA GLU A 664 3.37 23.39 70.11
C GLU A 664 3.85 24.59 70.93
N PHE A 665 4.94 25.24 70.51
CA PHE A 665 5.49 26.41 71.19
C PHE A 665 4.57 27.63 71.03
N LYS A 666 4.07 27.86 69.81
CA LYS A 666 3.12 28.94 69.50
C LYS A 666 1.82 28.79 70.31
N VAL A 667 1.30 27.56 70.45
CA VAL A 667 0.11 27.29 71.28
C VAL A 667 0.40 27.53 72.77
N TRP A 668 1.54 27.07 73.28
CA TRP A 668 1.92 27.33 74.68
C TRP A 668 2.10 28.84 74.95
N GLN A 669 2.72 29.57 74.03
CA GLN A 669 2.92 31.01 74.15
C GLN A 669 1.58 31.76 74.19
N ALA A 670 0.64 31.42 73.30
CA ALA A 670 -0.70 31.99 73.32
C ALA A 670 -1.46 31.69 74.63
N VAL A 671 -1.34 30.46 75.15
CA VAL A 671 -1.96 30.06 76.43
C VAL A 671 -1.32 30.80 77.61
N LYS A 672 0.01 30.93 77.63
CA LYS A 672 0.75 31.62 78.70
C LYS A 672 0.44 33.12 78.70
N SER A 673 0.45 33.77 77.53
CA SER A 673 0.14 35.20 77.41
C SER A 673 -1.28 35.55 77.82
N ALA A 674 -2.25 34.66 77.59
CA ALA A 674 -3.63 34.84 78.01
C ALA A 674 -3.91 34.42 79.47
N GLY A 675 -3.01 33.66 80.09
CA GLY A 675 -3.19 33.05 81.42
C GLY A 675 -4.21 31.89 81.44
N ARG A 676 -5.37 32.10 80.81
CA ARG A 676 -6.44 31.11 80.59
C ARG A 676 -7.07 31.34 79.21
N LEU A 677 -6.73 30.48 78.24
CA LEU A 677 -7.14 30.64 76.84
C LEU A 677 -8.36 29.77 76.52
N GLY A 678 -9.48 30.37 76.13
CA GLY A 678 -10.73 29.63 75.84
C GLY A 678 -10.60 28.67 74.66
N LEU A 679 -11.29 27.53 74.71
CA LEU A 679 -11.23 26.49 73.65
C LEU A 679 -11.72 26.95 72.27
N LYS A 680 -12.42 28.08 72.20
CA LYS A 680 -12.94 28.70 70.95
C LYS A 680 -12.13 29.92 70.51
N ASP A 681 -10.99 30.18 71.13
CA ASP A 681 -10.17 31.34 70.81
C ASP A 681 -9.67 31.29 69.35
N PRO A 682 -9.71 32.41 68.61
CA PRO A 682 -9.20 32.48 67.23
C PRO A 682 -7.76 32.00 67.06
N ALA A 683 -6.91 32.15 68.09
CA ALA A 683 -5.53 31.68 68.07
C ALA A 683 -5.42 30.13 67.97
N LEU A 684 -6.49 29.41 68.32
CA LEU A 684 -6.59 27.95 68.25
C LEU A 684 -7.31 27.43 67.01
N ALA A 685 -7.81 28.32 66.14
CA ALA A 685 -8.64 27.99 64.99
C ALA A 685 -7.83 27.62 63.72
N THR A 686 -6.51 27.72 63.75
CA THR A 686 -5.66 27.36 62.61
C THR A 686 -5.41 25.84 62.56
N PRO A 687 -5.25 25.24 61.36
CA PRO A 687 -4.91 23.82 61.23
C PRO A 687 -3.64 23.42 62.01
N SER A 688 -2.64 24.30 62.01
CA SER A 688 -1.38 24.17 62.74
C SER A 688 -1.57 24.18 64.26
N ALA A 689 -2.50 25.00 64.78
CA ALA A 689 -2.79 25.05 66.21
C ALA A 689 -3.38 23.73 66.73
N LYS A 690 -4.14 22.97 65.93
CA LYS A 690 -4.66 21.65 66.33
C LYS A 690 -3.54 20.62 66.51
N VAL A 691 -2.54 20.64 65.63
CA VAL A 691 -1.33 19.81 65.75
C VAL A 691 -0.49 20.24 66.95
N GLY A 692 -0.30 21.56 67.10
CA GLY A 692 0.42 22.17 68.21
C GLY A 692 -0.19 21.85 69.58
N GLN A 693 -1.52 21.87 69.70
CA GLN A 693 -2.23 21.47 70.92
C GLN A 693 -1.90 20.02 71.31
N GLY A 694 -2.04 19.09 70.37
CA GLY A 694 -1.76 17.66 70.63
C GLY A 694 -0.33 17.40 71.09
N ASN A 695 0.63 18.12 70.53
CA ASN A 695 2.04 18.02 70.90
C ASN A 695 2.34 18.72 72.24
N ALA A 696 1.78 19.91 72.49
CA ALA A 696 1.93 20.63 73.75
C ALA A 696 1.33 19.86 74.94
N PHE A 697 0.23 19.10 74.73
CA PHE A 697 -0.30 18.17 75.73
C PHE A 697 0.67 17.02 76.02
N LYS A 698 1.20 16.37 74.98
CA LYS A 698 2.15 15.26 75.13
C LYS A 698 3.43 15.67 75.85
N GLN A 699 3.88 16.91 75.65
CA GLN A 699 5.06 17.46 76.32
C GLN A 699 4.75 18.05 77.71
N GLY A 700 3.48 18.03 78.14
CA GLY A 700 3.06 18.56 79.44
C GLY A 700 3.23 20.07 79.58
N TRP A 701 3.13 20.82 78.47
CA TRP A 701 3.29 22.28 78.46
C TRP A 701 2.00 22.99 78.83
N ILE A 702 0.86 22.43 78.45
CA ILE A 702 -0.48 22.96 78.72
C ILE A 702 -1.39 21.85 79.25
N LYS A 703 -2.42 22.21 80.01
CA LYS A 703 -3.54 21.32 80.37
C LYS A 703 -4.88 21.97 80.09
N LYS A 704 -5.90 21.13 79.93
CA LYS A 704 -7.29 21.58 79.85
C LYS A 704 -7.85 21.76 81.26
N ASP A 705 -8.41 22.93 81.52
CA ASP A 705 -9.09 23.27 82.76
C ASP A 705 -10.46 23.87 82.43
N GLY A 706 -11.52 23.05 82.55
CA GLY A 706 -12.87 23.40 82.11
C GLY A 706 -12.95 23.67 80.61
N ASP A 707 -13.38 24.89 80.25
CA ASP A 707 -13.57 25.39 78.88
C ASP A 707 -12.37 26.18 78.34
N ALA A 708 -11.21 26.07 78.99
CA ALA A 708 -9.98 26.76 78.60
C ALA A 708 -8.71 25.89 78.76
N PHE A 709 -7.63 26.32 78.11
CA PHE A 709 -6.28 25.81 78.32
C PHE A 709 -5.51 26.73 79.28
N ILE A 710 -4.73 26.12 80.17
CA ILE A 710 -3.80 26.82 81.07
C ILE A 710 -2.39 26.25 80.90
N SER A 711 -1.38 27.10 81.10
CA SER A 711 0.02 26.67 81.06
C SER A 711 0.37 25.85 82.31
N LEU A 712 1.17 24.80 82.13
CA LEU A 712 1.75 24.00 83.21
C LEU A 712 3.20 24.37 83.52
N LYS A 713 3.83 25.15 82.64
CA LYS A 713 5.23 25.54 82.75
C LYS A 713 5.40 27.03 82.52
N ASP A 714 6.22 27.67 83.36
CA ASP A 714 6.56 29.07 83.18
C ASP A 714 7.55 29.27 82.03
N GLU A 715 8.39 28.29 81.71
CA GLU A 715 9.30 28.33 80.56
C GLU A 715 9.36 26.98 79.86
N VAL A 716 9.46 26.98 78.53
CA VAL A 716 9.60 25.77 77.70
C VAL A 716 10.69 25.99 76.65
N ARG A 717 11.36 24.89 76.26
CA ARG A 717 12.40 24.89 75.24
C ARG A 717 11.85 24.27 73.95
N ASP A 718 11.91 25.01 72.86
CA ASP A 718 11.44 24.56 71.55
C ASP A 718 12.51 23.76 70.80
N SER A 719 12.75 22.54 71.26
CA SER A 719 13.75 21.65 70.66
C SER A 719 13.45 21.30 69.20
N THR A 720 12.18 21.32 68.78
CA THR A 720 11.79 21.09 67.37
C THR A 720 12.33 22.21 66.47
N ALA A 721 12.13 23.47 66.85
CA ALA A 721 12.63 24.62 66.09
C ALA A 721 14.16 24.69 66.11
N GLU A 722 14.80 24.50 67.27
CA GLU A 722 16.27 24.49 67.39
C GLU A 722 16.91 23.42 66.50
N THR A 723 16.32 22.22 66.44
CA THR A 723 16.82 21.13 65.59
C THR A 723 16.66 21.46 64.11
N LEU A 724 15.53 22.06 63.70
CA LEU A 724 15.32 22.45 62.31
C LEU A 724 16.26 23.60 61.89
N GLN A 725 16.53 24.57 62.77
CA GLN A 725 17.54 25.61 62.54
C GLN A 725 18.95 25.01 62.35
N TYR A 726 19.30 23.99 63.13
CA TYR A 726 20.56 23.27 62.97
C TYR A 726 20.64 22.57 61.60
N VAL A 727 19.55 21.93 61.14
CA VAL A 727 19.49 21.30 59.81
C VAL A 727 19.59 22.33 58.69
N VAL A 728 18.96 23.51 58.82
CA VAL A 728 19.09 24.61 57.85
C VAL A 728 20.55 25.04 57.68
N GLN A 729 21.32 25.09 58.77
CA GLN A 729 22.71 25.53 58.75
C GLN A 729 23.68 24.43 58.28
N THR A 730 23.50 23.20 58.76
CA THR A 730 24.48 22.13 58.56
C THR A 730 24.12 21.18 57.42
N LYS A 731 22.88 21.22 56.92
CA LYS A 731 22.30 20.28 55.95
C LYS A 731 22.44 18.81 56.36
N THR A 732 22.62 18.56 57.66
CA THR A 732 22.81 17.22 58.24
C THR A 732 21.95 17.07 59.48
N MET A 733 21.57 15.83 59.79
CA MET A 733 20.88 15.47 61.03
C MET A 733 21.56 14.22 61.62
N PRO A 734 22.36 14.36 62.70
CA PRO A 734 23.15 13.26 63.24
C PRO A 734 22.34 12.14 63.91
N ASP A 735 21.15 12.44 64.45
CA ASP A 735 20.29 11.44 65.10
C ASP A 735 19.36 10.75 64.07
N PRO A 736 19.58 9.46 63.74
CA PRO A 736 18.78 8.75 62.73
C PRO A 736 17.33 8.50 63.17
N LYS A 737 17.06 8.44 64.49
CA LYS A 737 15.69 8.28 65.00
C LYS A 737 14.91 9.59 64.84
N GLN A 738 15.57 10.71 65.11
CA GLN A 738 14.98 12.03 64.95
C GLN A 738 14.74 12.38 63.47
N LEU A 739 15.65 11.98 62.59
CA LEU A 739 15.48 12.14 61.13
C LEU A 739 14.23 11.41 60.63
N LYS A 740 14.01 10.15 61.05
CA LYS A 740 12.81 9.38 60.68
C LYS A 740 11.52 10.00 61.22
N ASP A 741 11.54 10.54 62.43
CA ASP A 741 10.38 11.25 62.99
C ASP A 741 10.06 12.50 62.16
N PHE A 742 11.06 13.31 61.84
CA PHE A 742 10.87 14.57 61.12
C PHE A 742 10.47 14.33 59.65
N GLN A 743 10.96 13.26 59.01
CA GLN A 743 10.48 12.81 57.70
C GLN A 743 9.02 12.35 57.76
N LYS A 744 8.63 11.56 58.77
CA LYS A 744 7.23 11.12 58.97
C LYS A 744 6.29 12.29 59.21
N ARG A 745 6.77 13.33 59.90
CA ARG A 745 6.08 14.60 60.14
C ARG A 745 6.17 15.57 58.96
N LYS A 746 6.84 15.19 57.87
CA LYS A 746 7.06 15.99 56.65
C LYS A 746 7.77 17.33 56.90
N LEU A 747 8.62 17.41 57.92
CA LEU A 747 9.37 18.62 58.26
C LEU A 747 10.71 18.68 57.52
N VAL A 748 11.29 17.54 57.17
CA VAL A 748 12.54 17.44 56.39
C VAL A 748 12.42 16.40 55.29
N THR A 749 13.21 16.57 54.24
CA THR A 749 13.40 15.63 53.12
C THR A 749 14.88 15.37 52.91
N THR A 750 15.21 14.20 52.39
CA THR A 750 16.60 13.83 52.12
C THR A 750 16.83 13.73 50.63
N HIS A 751 17.90 14.34 50.13
CA HIS A 751 18.30 14.29 48.73
C HIS A 751 19.76 13.89 48.61
N LYS A 752 20.07 13.07 47.59
CA LYS A 752 21.44 12.71 47.26
C LYS A 752 22.07 13.81 46.42
N VAL A 753 23.22 14.30 46.85
CA VAL A 753 24.09 15.16 46.05
C VAL A 753 25.20 14.28 45.47
N ILE A 754 25.28 14.24 44.15
CA ILE A 754 26.26 13.45 43.40
C ILE A 754 27.33 14.41 42.87
N ALA A 755 28.58 14.16 43.21
CA ALA A 755 29.76 14.86 42.69
C ALA A 755 30.67 13.88 41.94
N TYR A 756 31.43 14.37 40.97
CA TYR A 756 32.36 13.56 40.20
C TYR A 756 33.80 14.04 40.42
N GLU A 757 34.71 13.12 40.72
CA GLU A 757 36.16 13.34 40.67
C GLU A 757 36.63 13.02 39.26
N VAL A 758 37.15 13.99 38.54
CA VAL A 758 37.48 13.89 37.11
C VAL A 758 39.00 13.93 36.92
N THR A 759 39.53 13.03 36.10
CA THR A 759 40.96 12.91 35.75
C THR A 759 41.18 12.84 34.24
N LYS A 760 42.41 13.10 33.77
CA LYS A 760 42.75 12.91 32.34
C LYS A 760 42.67 11.42 31.96
N GLY A 761 42.03 11.15 30.82
CA GLY A 761 41.92 9.81 30.25
C GLY A 761 43.06 9.51 29.26
N PRO A 762 43.21 8.26 28.79
CA PRO A 762 44.31 7.85 27.91
C PRO A 762 44.30 8.50 26.51
N LYS A 763 43.17 9.08 26.09
CA LYS A 763 43.01 9.81 24.83
C LYS A 763 42.71 11.30 25.07
N TRP A 764 43.15 11.86 26.19
CA TRP A 764 42.94 13.28 26.48
C TRP A 764 43.48 14.17 25.35
N ALA A 765 42.65 15.11 24.89
CA ALA A 765 42.99 16.11 23.88
C ALA A 765 42.12 17.36 24.08
N LYS A 766 42.61 18.52 23.63
CA LYS A 766 41.89 19.81 23.72
C LYS A 766 40.73 19.93 22.71
N GLU A 767 40.74 19.12 21.67
CA GLU A 767 39.73 19.08 20.63
C GLU A 767 39.22 17.65 20.45
N ILE A 768 37.92 17.50 20.19
CA ILE A 768 37.32 16.20 19.90
C ILE A 768 37.64 15.82 18.45
N PRO A 769 38.42 14.76 18.19
CA PRO A 769 38.73 14.35 16.82
C PRO A 769 37.47 13.93 16.07
N VAL A 770 37.36 14.32 14.80
CA VAL A 770 36.25 13.93 13.93
C VAL A 770 36.33 12.42 13.65
N GLU A 771 35.25 11.71 13.92
CA GLU A 771 35.13 10.27 13.67
C GLU A 771 34.35 10.01 12.38
N VAL A 772 34.87 9.11 11.55
CA VAL A 772 34.17 8.63 10.34
C VAL A 772 33.14 7.58 10.75
N THR A 773 31.89 7.74 10.30
CA THR A 773 30.76 6.85 10.63
C THR A 773 30.62 5.68 9.67
N ASP A 774 30.94 5.90 8.39
CA ASP A 774 30.68 4.96 7.32
C ASP A 774 31.88 4.81 6.39
N LEU A 775 32.08 3.59 5.90
CA LEU A 775 33.09 3.30 4.90
C LEU A 775 32.54 3.65 3.52
N THR A 776 33.09 4.68 2.89
CA THR A 776 32.67 5.10 1.54
C THR A 776 33.50 4.46 0.44
N MET A 777 32.97 4.44 -0.78
CA MET A 777 33.66 3.89 -1.94
C MET A 777 34.93 4.68 -2.27
N GLU A 778 34.90 6.00 -2.13
CA GLU A 778 36.03 6.90 -2.35
C GLU A 778 37.17 6.58 -1.38
N MET A 779 36.84 6.36 -0.11
CA MET A 779 37.83 5.99 0.90
C MET A 779 38.52 4.67 0.56
N ILE A 780 37.77 3.68 0.05
CA ILE A 780 38.30 2.41 -0.43
C ILE A 780 39.25 2.62 -1.61
N GLN A 781 38.88 3.48 -2.56
CA GLN A 781 39.66 3.76 -3.77
C GLN A 781 40.97 4.51 -3.50
N ASP A 782 40.95 5.51 -2.61
CA ASP A 782 42.12 6.34 -2.29
C ASP A 782 42.95 5.80 -1.12
N GLY A 783 42.42 4.82 -0.38
CA GLY A 783 43.08 4.16 0.74
C GLY A 783 42.99 4.91 2.06
N SER A 784 42.27 6.03 2.14
CA SER A 784 42.12 6.85 3.35
C SER A 784 41.42 6.11 4.51
N TRP A 785 40.68 5.03 4.22
CA TRP A 785 40.08 4.15 5.24
C TRP A 785 41.11 3.53 6.20
N LYS A 786 42.36 3.35 5.75
CA LYS A 786 43.43 2.73 6.54
C LYS A 786 43.90 3.60 7.70
N THR A 787 43.71 4.91 7.62
CA THR A 787 44.16 5.89 8.62
C THR A 787 43.02 6.71 9.21
N ALA A 788 41.78 6.42 8.83
CA ALA A 788 40.59 7.09 9.37
C ALA A 788 40.37 6.72 10.84
N ASN A 789 39.94 7.70 11.64
CA ASN A 789 39.50 7.48 13.01
C ASN A 789 38.02 7.08 12.98
N TRP A 790 37.71 5.82 13.29
CA TRP A 790 36.36 5.25 13.14
C TRP A 790 35.53 5.42 14.40
N LYS A 791 34.26 5.79 14.23
CA LYS A 791 33.27 5.67 15.31
C LYS A 791 32.99 4.18 15.56
N PRO A 792 33.19 3.65 16.78
CA PRO A 792 32.88 2.25 17.07
C PRO A 792 31.40 1.95 16.85
N TYR A 793 31.12 0.83 16.18
CA TYR A 793 29.74 0.38 15.96
C TYR A 793 29.12 -0.11 17.27
N ASN A 794 27.89 0.31 17.56
CA ASN A 794 27.19 -0.10 18.77
C ASN A 794 26.52 -1.46 18.56
N PHE A 795 27.19 -2.53 18.95
CA PHE A 795 26.63 -3.89 18.87
C PHE A 795 25.52 -4.18 19.90
N ASN A 796 25.27 -3.26 20.84
CA ASN A 796 24.19 -3.41 21.82
C ASN A 796 22.85 -2.87 21.31
N THR A 797 22.82 -2.15 20.19
CA THR A 797 21.58 -1.69 19.54
C THR A 797 21.07 -2.71 18.54
N LEU A 798 19.74 -2.87 18.48
CA LEU A 798 19.10 -3.66 17.42
C LEU A 798 19.46 -3.07 16.06
N GLY A 799 19.66 -3.97 15.08
CA GLY A 799 19.79 -3.56 13.69
C GLY A 799 18.49 -2.95 13.15
N ALA A 800 18.57 -2.32 11.98
CA ALA A 800 17.38 -1.83 11.29
C ALA A 800 16.44 -2.99 10.95
N GLU A 801 15.14 -2.79 11.20
CA GLU A 801 14.11 -3.74 10.80
C GLU A 801 14.14 -3.95 9.29
N GLN A 802 14.17 -5.21 8.88
CA GLN A 802 14.02 -5.58 7.47
C GLN A 802 12.52 -5.57 7.18
N HIS A 803 12.04 -4.66 6.32
CA HIS A 803 10.63 -4.50 5.97
C HIS A 803 10.10 -5.67 5.09
N ALA A 804 10.26 -6.91 5.56
CA ALA A 804 9.79 -8.10 4.86
C ALA A 804 8.25 -8.20 4.86
N GLY A 805 7.71 -8.85 3.82
CA GLY A 805 6.30 -9.25 3.82
C GLY A 805 6.00 -10.24 4.95
N ALA A 806 4.77 -10.22 5.46
CA ALA A 806 4.34 -11.07 6.58
C ALA A 806 3.07 -11.85 6.23
N LEU A 807 3.05 -13.14 6.60
CA LEU A 807 1.86 -13.98 6.51
C LEU A 807 1.06 -13.93 7.81
N HIS A 808 -0.26 -13.86 7.68
CA HIS A 808 -1.16 -13.89 8.83
C HIS A 808 -0.97 -15.19 9.66
N PRO A 809 -0.88 -15.12 11.00
CA PRO A 809 -0.67 -16.29 11.86
C PRO A 809 -1.63 -17.46 11.60
N LEU A 810 -2.92 -17.17 11.43
CA LEU A 810 -3.94 -18.17 11.07
C LEU A 810 -3.64 -18.87 9.73
N ASN A 811 -3.13 -18.15 8.72
CA ASN A 811 -2.77 -18.75 7.43
C ASN A 811 -1.52 -19.63 7.54
N LYS A 812 -0.56 -19.25 8.39
CA LYS A 812 0.60 -20.09 8.70
C LYS A 812 0.15 -21.43 9.30
N VAL A 813 -0.76 -21.39 10.28
CA VAL A 813 -1.30 -22.61 10.91
C VAL A 813 -2.14 -23.42 9.94
N ARG A 814 -2.98 -22.77 9.14
CA ARG A 814 -3.76 -23.42 8.07
C ARG A 814 -2.88 -24.28 7.18
N GLU A 815 -1.76 -23.72 6.74
CA GLU A 815 -0.83 -24.41 5.84
C GLU A 815 -0.20 -25.65 6.49
N GLU A 816 0.12 -25.60 7.78
CA GLU A 816 0.61 -26.78 8.50
C GLU A 816 -0.46 -27.87 8.63
N PHE A 817 -1.72 -27.51 8.89
CA PHE A 817 -2.83 -28.47 8.85
C PHE A 817 -2.95 -29.12 7.46
N ARG A 818 -2.91 -28.34 6.37
CA ARG A 818 -2.96 -28.85 5.00
C ARG A 818 -1.85 -29.87 4.75
N LYS A 819 -0.61 -29.56 5.14
CA LYS A 819 0.53 -30.51 5.03
C LYS A 819 0.29 -31.81 5.80
N ILE A 820 -0.24 -31.73 7.02
CA ILE A 820 -0.53 -32.92 7.84
C ILE A 820 -1.56 -33.84 7.15
N PHE A 821 -2.56 -33.27 6.48
CA PHE A 821 -3.52 -34.03 5.68
C PHE A 821 -2.87 -34.65 4.44
N PHE A 822 -2.12 -33.87 3.66
CA PHE A 822 -1.41 -34.39 2.48
C PHE A 822 -0.44 -35.52 2.84
N TYR A 823 0.33 -35.39 3.92
CA TYR A 823 1.22 -36.46 4.41
C TYR A 823 0.49 -37.72 4.87
N GLN A 824 -0.82 -37.64 5.13
CA GLN A 824 -1.65 -38.78 5.50
C GLN A 824 -2.49 -39.32 4.34
N GLY A 825 -2.21 -38.86 3.11
CA GLY A 825 -2.85 -39.31 1.88
C GLY A 825 -4.28 -38.79 1.71
N PHE A 826 -4.60 -37.64 2.30
CA PHE A 826 -5.89 -36.99 2.08
C PHE A 826 -5.85 -36.09 0.83
N THR A 827 -6.97 -36.04 0.14
CA THR A 827 -7.24 -35.14 -0.98
C THR A 827 -8.06 -33.94 -0.51
N GLU A 828 -7.67 -32.73 -0.90
CA GLU A 828 -8.42 -31.52 -0.55
C GLU A 828 -9.75 -31.47 -1.33
N MET A 829 -10.84 -31.07 -0.67
CA MET A 829 -12.15 -30.89 -1.30
C MET A 829 -12.34 -29.45 -1.77
N PRO A 830 -13.06 -29.21 -2.87
CA PRO A 830 -13.33 -27.87 -3.36
C PRO A 830 -14.39 -27.18 -2.50
N THR A 831 -14.01 -26.06 -1.88
CA THR A 831 -14.91 -25.29 -1.00
C THR A 831 -15.29 -23.90 -1.57
N GLY A 832 -15.12 -23.67 -2.87
CA GLY A 832 -15.26 -22.35 -3.54
C GLY A 832 -16.67 -21.73 -3.58
N ARG A 833 -17.55 -22.00 -2.61
CA ARG A 833 -18.94 -21.48 -2.51
C ARG A 833 -19.39 -21.22 -1.07
N PHE A 834 -19.36 -19.98 -0.58
CA PHE A 834 -19.84 -19.71 0.79
C PHE A 834 -21.35 -19.88 0.99
N VAL A 835 -22.13 -19.89 -0.08
CA VAL A 835 -23.58 -20.12 -0.05
C VAL A 835 -23.85 -21.57 -0.40
N ASP A 836 -24.59 -22.25 0.46
CA ASP A 836 -25.09 -23.61 0.24
C ASP A 836 -26.63 -23.62 0.25
N THR A 837 -27.21 -24.63 -0.39
CA THR A 837 -28.66 -24.89 -0.31
C THR A 837 -28.99 -25.58 1.01
N GLY A 838 -30.20 -25.39 1.54
CA GLY A 838 -30.71 -26.14 2.69
C GLY A 838 -30.63 -27.66 2.48
N PHE A 839 -30.69 -28.13 1.23
CA PHE A 839 -30.42 -29.50 0.86
C PHE A 839 -29.02 -29.97 1.28
N TRP A 840 -27.96 -29.45 0.66
CA TRP A 840 -26.58 -29.87 0.93
C TRP A 840 -26.10 -29.52 2.33
N ASN A 841 -26.52 -28.37 2.87
CA ASN A 841 -26.09 -27.95 4.20
C ASN A 841 -26.80 -28.71 5.33
N PHE A 842 -27.95 -29.36 5.09
CA PHE A 842 -28.66 -30.02 6.17
C PHE A 842 -29.41 -31.30 5.77
N ASP A 843 -30.26 -31.27 4.73
CA ASP A 843 -31.10 -32.43 4.39
C ASP A 843 -30.27 -33.65 3.99
N ALA A 844 -29.23 -33.44 3.17
CA ALA A 844 -28.28 -34.46 2.72
C ALA A 844 -27.49 -35.10 3.87
N LEU A 845 -27.35 -34.39 5.00
CA LEU A 845 -26.73 -34.85 6.24
C LEU A 845 -27.73 -35.57 7.15
N PHE A 846 -28.94 -35.88 6.69
CA PHE A 846 -29.97 -36.44 7.57
C PHE A 846 -30.27 -35.56 8.81
N VAL A 847 -30.06 -34.24 8.72
CA VAL A 847 -30.48 -33.29 9.77
C VAL A 847 -31.96 -32.99 9.54
N PRO A 848 -32.88 -33.17 10.51
CA PRO A 848 -34.31 -32.94 10.28
C PRO A 848 -34.60 -31.46 9.95
N GLN A 849 -35.64 -31.17 9.14
CA GLN A 849 -35.96 -29.79 8.74
C GLN A 849 -36.43 -28.89 9.89
N GLN A 850 -36.93 -29.49 10.97
CA GLN A 850 -37.30 -28.82 12.21
C GLN A 850 -36.14 -28.72 13.23
N HIS A 851 -34.90 -29.03 12.83
CA HIS A 851 -33.77 -28.98 13.74
C HIS A 851 -33.46 -27.52 14.15
N PRO A 852 -33.23 -27.22 15.44
CA PRO A 852 -32.98 -25.86 15.93
C PRO A 852 -31.81 -25.15 15.22
N ALA A 853 -30.78 -25.89 14.81
CA ALA A 853 -29.67 -25.31 14.04
C ALA A 853 -30.09 -24.63 12.72
N ARG A 854 -31.30 -24.87 12.22
CA ARG A 854 -31.89 -24.18 11.06
C ARG A 854 -32.69 -22.94 11.45
N ASP A 855 -32.79 -22.60 12.72
CA ASP A 855 -33.46 -21.38 13.14
C ASP A 855 -32.64 -20.15 12.76
N LEU A 856 -33.34 -19.02 12.56
CA LEU A 856 -32.70 -17.73 12.27
C LEU A 856 -31.70 -17.29 13.34
N GLN A 857 -31.80 -17.84 14.56
CA GLN A 857 -30.87 -17.56 15.65
C GLN A 857 -29.53 -18.28 15.50
N ASP A 858 -29.45 -19.36 14.71
CA ASP A 858 -28.23 -20.16 14.54
C ASP A 858 -27.65 -20.07 13.12
N THR A 859 -28.51 -19.87 12.11
CA THR A 859 -28.11 -19.88 10.70
C THR A 859 -28.38 -18.54 10.01
N PHE A 860 -27.39 -18.06 9.25
CA PHE A 860 -27.57 -16.94 8.33
C PHE A 860 -28.23 -17.42 7.04
N TYR A 861 -29.41 -16.89 6.78
CA TYR A 861 -30.14 -17.11 5.53
C TYR A 861 -29.87 -16.00 4.53
N VAL A 862 -29.79 -16.37 3.25
CA VAL A 862 -29.59 -15.42 2.16
C VAL A 862 -30.92 -14.73 1.83
N SER A 863 -30.91 -13.41 1.65
CA SER A 863 -32.09 -12.63 1.27
C SER A 863 -32.26 -12.53 -0.24
N ASP A 864 -31.15 -12.53 -1.00
CA ASP A 864 -31.14 -12.42 -2.45
C ASP A 864 -29.95 -13.19 -3.08
N PRO A 865 -30.22 -14.23 -3.90
CA PRO A 865 -31.51 -14.91 -4.01
C PRO A 865 -31.84 -15.68 -2.70
N PRO A 866 -33.11 -15.74 -2.26
CA PRO A 866 -33.48 -16.44 -1.02
C PRO A 866 -33.61 -17.95 -1.17
N GLU A 867 -33.82 -18.43 -2.40
CA GLU A 867 -34.07 -19.83 -2.72
C GLU A 867 -33.30 -20.25 -3.98
N SER A 868 -32.94 -21.52 -4.05
CA SER A 868 -32.32 -22.20 -5.19
C SER A 868 -33.32 -23.10 -5.93
N GLY A 869 -32.86 -23.74 -7.00
CA GLY A 869 -33.48 -24.96 -7.50
C GLY A 869 -33.31 -26.16 -6.55
N LEU A 870 -33.90 -27.29 -6.93
CA LEU A 870 -33.59 -28.60 -6.35
C LEU A 870 -32.12 -28.98 -6.62
N PRO A 871 -31.51 -29.92 -5.88
CA PRO A 871 -30.13 -30.32 -6.10
C PRO A 871 -29.89 -30.75 -7.56
N GLY A 872 -28.72 -30.38 -8.08
CA GLY A 872 -28.33 -30.63 -9.45
C GLY A 872 -26.81 -30.62 -9.61
N PRO A 873 -26.30 -30.81 -10.84
CA PRO A 873 -24.88 -30.82 -11.12
C PRO A 873 -24.24 -29.45 -10.82
N ASP A 874 -23.00 -29.48 -10.32
CA ASP A 874 -22.16 -28.30 -10.18
C ASP A 874 -20.85 -28.53 -10.96
N PRO A 875 -20.82 -28.17 -12.26
CA PRO A 875 -19.67 -28.42 -13.12
C PRO A 875 -18.38 -27.77 -12.62
N ALA A 876 -18.47 -26.66 -11.88
CA ALA A 876 -17.30 -25.97 -11.35
C ALA A 876 -16.70 -26.75 -10.16
N ALA A 877 -17.54 -27.16 -9.21
CA ALA A 877 -17.09 -28.01 -8.10
C ALA A 877 -16.61 -29.38 -8.59
N ASP A 878 -17.28 -29.95 -9.60
CA ASP A 878 -16.89 -31.21 -10.24
C ASP A 878 -15.49 -31.14 -10.85
N LYS A 879 -15.26 -30.15 -11.72
CA LYS A 879 -13.95 -29.93 -12.35
C LYS A 879 -12.85 -29.68 -11.31
N ALA A 880 -13.16 -28.94 -10.25
CA ALA A 880 -12.22 -28.67 -9.18
C ALA A 880 -11.86 -29.94 -8.39
N LEU A 881 -12.84 -30.77 -8.03
CA LEU A 881 -12.60 -32.03 -7.34
C LEU A 881 -11.79 -33.01 -8.21
N GLU A 882 -12.14 -33.14 -9.49
CA GLU A 882 -11.39 -33.98 -10.45
C GLU A 882 -9.91 -33.57 -10.54
N LYS A 883 -9.64 -32.27 -10.59
CA LYS A 883 -8.28 -31.74 -10.56
C LYS A 883 -7.58 -32.08 -9.24
N MET A 884 -8.23 -31.85 -8.10
CA MET A 884 -7.64 -32.11 -6.77
C MET A 884 -7.32 -33.60 -6.56
N GLU A 885 -8.21 -34.50 -6.99
CA GLU A 885 -7.97 -35.95 -6.94
C GLU A 885 -6.83 -36.38 -7.86
N LYS A 886 -6.75 -35.81 -9.07
CA LYS A 886 -5.64 -36.06 -10.00
C LYS A 886 -4.31 -35.60 -9.42
N ASP A 887 -4.28 -34.40 -8.83
CA ASP A 887 -3.09 -33.82 -8.18
C ASP A 887 -2.63 -34.68 -6.97
N ALA A 888 -3.57 -35.33 -6.28
CA ALA A 888 -3.31 -36.27 -5.20
C ALA A 888 -2.90 -37.68 -5.67
N GLY A 889 -2.82 -37.92 -6.98
CA GLY A 889 -2.41 -39.21 -7.56
C GLY A 889 -3.49 -40.30 -7.52
N ALA A 890 -4.76 -39.94 -7.36
CA ALA A 890 -5.87 -40.88 -7.46
C ALA A 890 -6.03 -41.38 -8.91
N THR A 891 -6.32 -42.68 -9.10
CA THR A 891 -6.55 -43.26 -10.43
C THR A 891 -7.78 -42.65 -11.08
N SER A 892 -7.63 -42.17 -12.33
CA SER A 892 -8.69 -41.55 -13.14
C SER A 892 -10.00 -42.35 -13.15
N PHE A 893 -11.13 -41.63 -13.03
CA PHE A 893 -12.49 -42.13 -13.20
C PHE A 893 -12.67 -42.84 -14.55
N SER A 894 -12.49 -44.15 -14.61
CA SER A 894 -12.54 -44.83 -15.92
C SER A 894 -13.95 -45.22 -16.36
N LYS A 895 -14.95 -45.27 -15.46
CA LYS A 895 -16.36 -45.62 -15.77
C LYS A 895 -17.39 -45.10 -14.74
N ALA A 896 -17.50 -43.79 -14.51
CA ALA A 896 -18.51 -43.26 -13.59
C ALA A 896 -19.94 -43.37 -14.18
N LYS A 897 -20.91 -43.87 -13.39
CA LYS A 897 -22.33 -43.79 -13.75
C LYS A 897 -22.80 -42.32 -13.73
N PRO A 898 -23.71 -41.88 -14.61
CA PRO A 898 -24.34 -40.57 -14.50
C PRO A 898 -25.10 -40.42 -13.17
N PHE A 899 -25.01 -39.25 -12.53
CA PHE A 899 -25.74 -38.97 -11.28
C PHE A 899 -27.20 -38.64 -11.57
N ASP A 900 -28.10 -39.31 -10.85
CA ASP A 900 -29.51 -38.96 -10.83
C ASP A 900 -29.83 -38.15 -9.57
N TYR A 901 -29.61 -36.83 -9.67
CA TYR A 901 -29.89 -35.90 -8.58
C TYR A 901 -31.38 -35.88 -8.18
N LYS A 902 -32.28 -36.20 -9.12
CA LYS A 902 -33.70 -36.28 -8.83
C LYS A 902 -33.98 -37.50 -7.96
N GLN A 903 -33.44 -38.65 -8.31
CA GLN A 903 -33.56 -39.86 -7.49
C GLN A 903 -32.92 -39.66 -6.11
N TYR A 904 -31.75 -39.02 -6.03
CA TYR A 904 -31.11 -38.70 -4.76
C TYR A 904 -32.00 -37.82 -3.86
N TYR A 905 -32.58 -36.77 -4.43
CA TYR A 905 -33.54 -35.92 -3.72
C TYR A 905 -34.77 -36.69 -3.21
N GLU A 906 -35.38 -37.53 -4.05
CA GLU A 906 -36.53 -38.35 -3.66
C GLU A 906 -36.17 -39.38 -2.57
N ASP A 907 -34.95 -39.94 -2.62
CA ASP A 907 -34.46 -40.87 -1.60
C ASP A 907 -34.21 -40.17 -0.27
N ILE A 908 -33.66 -38.95 -0.28
CA ILE A 908 -33.52 -38.11 0.91
C ILE A 908 -34.89 -37.76 1.49
N LYS A 909 -35.84 -37.34 0.64
CA LYS A 909 -37.21 -37.04 1.08
C LYS A 909 -37.86 -38.26 1.75
N ALA A 910 -37.77 -39.44 1.12
CA ALA A 910 -38.34 -40.67 1.64
C ALA A 910 -37.69 -41.12 2.95
N VAL A 911 -36.35 -41.10 3.05
CA VAL A 911 -35.67 -41.53 4.28
C VAL A 911 -35.97 -40.61 5.46
N HIS A 912 -36.17 -39.30 5.23
CA HIS A 912 -36.57 -38.35 6.26
C HIS A 912 -38.04 -38.50 6.67
N GLN A 913 -38.95 -38.55 5.72
CA GLN A 913 -40.39 -38.50 5.98
C GLN A 913 -40.95 -39.86 6.38
N ASP A 914 -40.77 -40.87 5.54
CA ASP A 914 -41.47 -42.16 5.65
C ASP A 914 -40.56 -43.29 6.17
N GLY A 915 -39.25 -43.07 6.16
CA GLY A 915 -38.23 -44.06 6.46
C GLY A 915 -37.87 -44.90 5.23
N LYS A 916 -36.57 -45.13 5.03
CA LYS A 916 -36.00 -45.94 3.94
C LYS A 916 -34.66 -46.52 4.38
N PHE A 917 -34.13 -47.49 3.64
CA PHE A 917 -32.79 -48.06 3.88
C PHE A 917 -32.60 -48.64 5.30
N GLY A 918 -33.63 -49.27 5.85
CA GLY A 918 -33.61 -49.84 7.20
C GLY A 918 -33.88 -48.84 8.33
N SER A 919 -34.09 -47.55 8.01
CA SER A 919 -34.48 -46.52 8.97
C SER A 919 -35.99 -46.28 8.99
N VAL A 920 -36.50 -45.85 10.14
CA VAL A 920 -37.90 -45.41 10.32
C VAL A 920 -38.11 -43.92 10.00
N GLY A 921 -37.03 -43.21 9.66
CA GLY A 921 -37.05 -41.78 9.38
C GLY A 921 -37.42 -40.91 10.59
N TYR A 922 -37.60 -39.62 10.34
CA TYR A 922 -38.05 -38.64 11.34
C TYR A 922 -39.57 -38.50 11.42
N ARG A 923 -40.33 -39.04 10.46
CA ARG A 923 -41.80 -39.12 10.50
C ARG A 923 -42.49 -37.75 10.58
N TYR A 924 -42.04 -36.83 9.72
CA TYR A 924 -42.60 -35.47 9.55
C TYR A 924 -42.79 -35.16 8.06
N PRO A 925 -43.74 -34.28 7.68
CA PRO A 925 -43.92 -33.89 6.29
C PRO A 925 -42.70 -33.11 5.78
N TYR A 926 -42.03 -33.64 4.76
CA TYR A 926 -40.84 -33.03 4.18
C TYR A 926 -41.22 -31.88 3.24
N ALA A 927 -40.63 -30.71 3.46
CA ALA A 927 -40.95 -29.47 2.76
C ALA A 927 -39.85 -29.06 1.77
N ASP A 928 -40.20 -29.00 0.48
CA ASP A 928 -39.29 -28.54 -0.58
C ASP A 928 -38.78 -27.11 -0.37
N LYS A 929 -39.54 -26.28 0.36
CA LYS A 929 -39.17 -24.91 0.66
C LYS A 929 -37.90 -24.84 1.52
N GLU A 930 -37.77 -25.69 2.53
CA GLU A 930 -36.59 -25.72 3.39
C GLU A 930 -35.36 -26.23 2.64
N THR A 931 -35.55 -27.20 1.74
CA THR A 931 -34.51 -27.71 0.84
C THR A 931 -33.93 -26.63 -0.07
N LYS A 932 -34.79 -25.80 -0.65
CA LYS A 932 -34.39 -24.74 -1.61
C LYS A 932 -33.82 -23.52 -0.92
N ARG A 933 -34.04 -23.33 0.38
CA ARG A 933 -33.64 -22.11 1.08
C ARG A 933 -32.12 -21.96 1.10
N LEU A 934 -31.61 -20.80 0.70
CA LEU A 934 -30.17 -20.55 0.64
C LEU A 934 -29.62 -20.07 1.99
N VAL A 935 -28.47 -20.60 2.38
CA VAL A 935 -27.78 -20.30 3.64
C VAL A 935 -26.32 -19.97 3.40
N LEU A 936 -25.73 -19.15 4.26
CA LEU A 936 -24.28 -19.16 4.39
C LEU A 936 -23.88 -20.48 5.05
N ARG A 937 -22.91 -21.18 4.46
CA ARG A 937 -22.48 -22.51 4.89
C ARG A 937 -22.14 -22.54 6.38
N THR A 938 -22.85 -23.36 7.15
CA THR A 938 -22.70 -23.38 8.62
C THR A 938 -21.61 -24.31 9.12
N HIS A 939 -21.20 -25.26 8.27
CA HIS A 939 -20.14 -26.23 8.52
C HIS A 939 -19.62 -26.82 7.19
N THR A 940 -18.34 -27.19 7.13
CA THR A 940 -17.74 -27.77 5.92
C THR A 940 -18.28 -29.17 5.57
N THR A 941 -19.05 -29.80 6.46
CA THR A 941 -19.70 -31.10 6.23
C THR A 941 -20.68 -31.09 5.06
N ALA A 942 -21.19 -29.91 4.68
CA ALA A 942 -21.96 -29.72 3.45
C ALA A 942 -21.12 -30.11 2.21
N VAL A 943 -19.85 -29.70 2.16
CA VAL A 943 -18.92 -30.05 1.08
C VAL A 943 -18.62 -31.55 1.09
N SER A 944 -18.45 -32.14 2.27
CA SER A 944 -18.26 -33.58 2.40
C SER A 944 -19.40 -34.40 1.82
N THR A 945 -20.65 -33.97 2.00
CA THR A 945 -21.81 -34.67 1.42
C THR A 945 -21.78 -34.63 -0.11
N TYR A 946 -21.41 -33.49 -0.69
CA TYR A 946 -21.26 -33.34 -2.13
C TYR A 946 -20.19 -34.30 -2.69
N CYS A 947 -19.02 -34.33 -2.04
CA CYS A 947 -17.91 -35.20 -2.43
C CYS A 947 -18.24 -36.70 -2.24
N LEU A 948 -18.97 -37.07 -1.18
CA LEU A 948 -19.40 -38.45 -0.95
C LEU A 948 -20.48 -38.90 -1.93
N HIS A 949 -21.42 -38.02 -2.29
CA HIS A 949 -22.37 -38.30 -3.37
C HIS A 949 -21.63 -38.53 -4.70
N ARG A 950 -20.59 -37.75 -4.97
CA ARG A 950 -19.71 -37.95 -6.14
C ARG A 950 -18.95 -39.28 -6.09
N LEU A 951 -18.44 -39.66 -4.92
CA LEU A 951 -17.81 -40.96 -4.67
C LEU A 951 -18.77 -42.13 -4.93
N ALA A 952 -20.07 -41.94 -4.77
CA ALA A 952 -21.06 -43.00 -4.98
C ALA A 952 -21.16 -43.49 -6.44
N ALA A 953 -20.74 -42.70 -7.43
CA ALA A 953 -20.68 -43.17 -8.82
C ALA A 953 -19.54 -44.17 -9.08
N ASP A 954 -18.51 -44.17 -8.22
CA ASP A 954 -17.39 -45.11 -8.24
C ASP A 954 -16.96 -45.44 -6.80
N PRO A 955 -17.74 -46.24 -6.05
CA PRO A 955 -17.50 -46.46 -4.64
C PRO A 955 -16.15 -47.12 -4.37
N ARG A 956 -15.26 -46.38 -3.70
CA ARG A 956 -13.89 -46.81 -3.38
C ARG A 956 -13.43 -46.21 -2.06
N PRO A 957 -12.34 -46.74 -1.46
CA PRO A 957 -11.69 -46.08 -0.35
C PRO A 957 -11.22 -44.68 -0.76
N ALA A 958 -11.51 -43.69 0.07
CA ALA A 958 -11.16 -42.29 -0.19
C ALA A 958 -10.91 -41.54 1.12
N ARG A 959 -10.02 -40.55 1.06
CA ARG A 959 -9.70 -39.67 2.19
C ARG A 959 -9.78 -38.25 1.70
N TYR A 960 -10.71 -37.49 2.26
CA TYR A 960 -10.98 -36.12 1.87
C TYR A 960 -10.81 -35.18 3.04
N PHE A 961 -10.32 -33.96 2.79
CA PHE A 961 -10.28 -32.92 3.82
C PHE A 961 -10.63 -31.57 3.25
N SER A 962 -11.05 -30.64 4.10
CA SER A 962 -11.21 -29.24 3.73
C SER A 962 -10.83 -28.35 4.91
N ILE A 963 -10.37 -27.14 4.60
CA ILE A 963 -10.16 -26.09 5.60
C ILE A 963 -10.72 -24.81 5.03
N ASP A 964 -11.92 -24.43 5.49
CA ASP A 964 -12.58 -23.25 4.96
C ASP A 964 -13.46 -22.58 6.00
N ARG A 965 -13.83 -21.33 5.69
CA ARG A 965 -14.68 -20.50 6.51
C ARG A 965 -16.12 -20.98 6.49
N VAL A 966 -16.74 -20.90 7.65
CA VAL A 966 -18.15 -21.24 7.93
C VAL A 966 -18.77 -20.10 8.73
N PHE A 967 -20.10 -20.02 8.69
CA PHE A 967 -20.87 -18.90 9.21
C PHE A 967 -21.98 -19.40 10.13
N ARG A 968 -22.03 -18.88 11.35
CA ARG A 968 -23.06 -19.21 12.34
C ARG A 968 -23.55 -17.94 13.00
N ASN A 969 -24.85 -17.79 13.18
CA ASN A 969 -25.45 -16.59 13.77
C ASN A 969 -25.33 -16.59 15.31
N GLU A 970 -24.16 -16.99 15.82
CA GLU A 970 -23.89 -17.05 17.24
C GLU A 970 -23.49 -15.66 17.77
N THR A 971 -23.70 -15.45 19.07
CA THR A 971 -23.28 -14.21 19.73
C THR A 971 -21.76 -14.12 19.74
N VAL A 972 -21.21 -13.03 19.21
CA VAL A 972 -19.76 -12.79 19.15
C VAL A 972 -19.20 -12.47 20.54
N ASP A 973 -18.22 -13.26 20.99
CA ASP A 973 -17.54 -13.06 22.28
C ASP A 973 -16.00 -13.20 22.15
N ALA A 974 -15.29 -13.43 23.25
CA ALA A 974 -13.82 -13.58 23.22
C ALA A 974 -13.35 -14.91 22.60
N THR A 975 -14.25 -15.88 22.44
CA THR A 975 -14.00 -17.25 21.99
C THR A 975 -14.83 -17.66 20.77
N HIS A 976 -15.90 -16.93 20.44
CA HIS A 976 -16.81 -17.21 19.33
C HIS A 976 -16.88 -16.02 18.36
N LEU A 977 -16.84 -16.33 17.07
CA LEU A 977 -17.08 -15.40 15.97
C LEU A 977 -18.25 -15.90 15.12
N ALA A 978 -18.95 -14.97 14.49
CA ALA A 978 -20.00 -15.30 13.52
C ALA A 978 -19.45 -15.95 12.23
N GLU A 979 -18.15 -15.77 11.98
CA GLU A 979 -17.41 -16.43 10.90
C GLU A 979 -16.08 -16.98 11.44
N PHE A 980 -15.76 -18.23 11.12
CA PHE A 980 -14.52 -18.89 11.55
C PHE A 980 -14.19 -20.05 10.61
N HIS A 981 -12.98 -20.60 10.67
CA HIS A 981 -12.55 -21.70 9.82
C HIS A 981 -12.79 -23.04 10.48
N GLN A 982 -13.47 -23.92 9.76
CA GLN A 982 -13.63 -25.31 10.12
C GLN A 982 -12.65 -26.16 9.30
N VAL A 983 -11.81 -26.90 10.01
CA VAL A 983 -11.01 -27.99 9.45
C VAL A 983 -11.85 -29.25 9.52
N GLU A 984 -12.00 -29.97 8.42
CA GLU A 984 -12.76 -31.20 8.36
C GLU A 984 -11.98 -32.30 7.63
N GLY A 985 -12.05 -33.51 8.15
CA GLY A 985 -11.54 -34.71 7.51
C GLY A 985 -12.60 -35.81 7.43
N VAL A 986 -12.59 -36.52 6.30
CA VAL A 986 -13.49 -37.61 5.95
C VAL A 986 -12.69 -38.79 5.46
N ILE A 987 -12.97 -39.98 5.98
CA ILE A 987 -12.36 -41.23 5.53
C ILE A 987 -13.48 -42.20 5.17
N ALA A 988 -13.61 -42.53 3.90
CA ALA A 988 -14.49 -43.57 3.39
C ALA A 988 -13.68 -44.85 3.15
N ASP A 989 -14.08 -45.97 3.74
CA ASP A 989 -13.41 -47.26 3.55
C ASP A 989 -14.32 -48.42 3.97
N TYR A 990 -13.90 -49.64 3.64
CA TYR A 990 -14.56 -50.86 4.04
C TYR A 990 -14.07 -51.32 5.42
N GLY A 991 -14.97 -51.80 6.28
CA GLY A 991 -14.60 -52.34 7.59
C GLY A 991 -14.22 -51.30 8.65
N LEU A 992 -14.58 -50.03 8.47
CA LEU A 992 -14.34 -48.99 9.47
C LEU A 992 -15.09 -49.26 10.80
N THR A 993 -14.44 -48.93 11.91
CA THR A 993 -14.91 -49.13 13.29
C THR A 993 -14.64 -47.88 14.15
N LEU A 994 -15.41 -47.70 15.23
CA LEU A 994 -15.22 -46.56 16.11
C LEU A 994 -13.80 -46.48 16.72
N GLY A 995 -13.23 -47.64 17.08
CA GLY A 995 -11.87 -47.71 17.60
C GLY A 995 -10.81 -47.33 16.56
N GLY A 996 -11.06 -47.60 15.29
CA GLY A 996 -10.22 -47.15 14.18
C GLY A 996 -10.18 -45.63 14.07
N LEU A 997 -11.34 -44.97 14.21
CA LEU A 997 -11.43 -43.50 14.25
C LEU A 997 -10.66 -42.92 15.43
N GLN A 998 -10.83 -43.46 16.64
CA GLN A 998 -10.10 -43.03 17.83
C GLN A 998 -8.59 -43.15 17.64
N LYS A 999 -8.12 -44.27 17.08
CA LYS A 999 -6.70 -44.48 16.80
C LYS A 999 -6.17 -43.51 15.75
N PHE A 1000 -6.94 -43.26 14.70
CA PHE A 1000 -6.59 -42.28 13.68
C PHE A 1000 -6.47 -40.87 14.28
N LEU A 1001 -7.47 -40.42 15.04
CA LEU A 1001 -7.45 -39.11 15.71
C LEU A 1001 -6.28 -38.99 16.69
N GLY A 1002 -5.97 -40.05 17.43
CA GLY A 1002 -4.77 -40.12 18.29
C GLY A 1002 -3.48 -39.85 17.51
N ASN A 1003 -3.31 -40.48 16.35
CA ASN A 1003 -2.14 -40.24 15.51
C ASN A 1003 -2.14 -38.85 14.88
N PHE A 1004 -3.31 -38.35 14.48
CA PHE A 1004 -3.50 -37.02 13.88
C PHE A 1004 -3.13 -35.90 14.86
N PHE A 1005 -3.68 -35.92 16.07
CA PHE A 1005 -3.42 -34.90 17.09
C PHE A 1005 -2.02 -35.00 17.71
N ASN A 1006 -1.41 -36.18 17.74
CA ASN A 1006 -0.01 -36.33 18.14
C ASN A 1006 0.93 -35.53 17.20
N LYS A 1007 0.66 -35.52 15.88
CA LYS A 1007 1.39 -34.66 14.93
C LYS A 1007 1.18 -33.15 15.14
N LEU A 1008 0.15 -32.77 15.90
CA LEU A 1008 -0.13 -31.39 16.31
C LEU A 1008 0.44 -31.07 17.71
N GLY A 1009 1.18 -32.00 18.33
CA GLY A 1009 1.75 -31.84 19.67
C GLY A 1009 0.75 -32.09 20.81
N ILE A 1010 -0.44 -32.62 20.52
CA ILE A 1010 -1.47 -32.94 21.52
C ILE A 1010 -1.44 -34.44 21.81
N LEU A 1011 -0.74 -34.82 22.88
CA LEU A 1011 -0.45 -36.22 23.20
C LEU A 1011 -1.56 -36.90 24.00
N ASP A 1012 -2.18 -36.17 24.92
CA ASP A 1012 -3.18 -36.71 25.84
C ASP A 1012 -4.59 -36.42 25.33
N LEU A 1013 -5.24 -37.47 24.80
CA LEU A 1013 -6.62 -37.39 24.30
C LEU A 1013 -7.62 -38.14 25.18
N ARG A 1014 -8.84 -37.60 25.24
CA ARG A 1014 -10.03 -38.28 25.78
C ARG A 1014 -11.17 -38.16 24.78
N PHE A 1015 -11.96 -39.23 24.67
CA PHE A 1015 -13.14 -39.27 23.82
C PHE A 1015 -14.39 -39.33 24.68
N LYS A 1016 -15.37 -38.50 24.37
CA LYS A 1016 -16.65 -38.42 25.09
C LYS A 1016 -17.78 -38.70 24.09
N PRO A 1017 -18.70 -39.65 24.35
CA PRO A 1017 -19.87 -39.83 23.52
C PRO A 1017 -20.66 -38.52 23.36
N ALA A 1018 -21.06 -38.24 22.13
CA ALA A 1018 -21.78 -37.02 21.76
C ALA A 1018 -22.99 -37.36 20.88
N TYR A 1019 -23.65 -36.34 20.35
CA TYR A 1019 -24.72 -36.48 19.38
C TYR A 1019 -24.51 -35.48 18.25
N ASN A 1020 -24.37 -35.99 17.02
CA ASN A 1020 -24.59 -35.19 15.81
C ASN A 1020 -25.66 -35.90 14.97
N PRO A 1021 -26.61 -35.17 14.34
CA PRO A 1021 -27.68 -35.80 13.57
C PRO A 1021 -27.20 -36.73 12.45
N TYR A 1022 -26.05 -36.43 11.85
CA TYR A 1022 -25.45 -37.18 10.74
C TYR A 1022 -24.49 -38.30 11.16
N THR A 1023 -24.15 -38.47 12.44
CA THR A 1023 -23.23 -39.53 12.87
C THR A 1023 -23.81 -40.47 13.93
N GLU A 1024 -23.57 -41.76 13.75
CA GLU A 1024 -23.86 -42.80 14.74
C GLU A 1024 -22.84 -43.94 14.64
N PRO A 1025 -22.02 -44.17 15.67
CA PRO A 1025 -21.86 -43.39 16.91
C PRO A 1025 -21.10 -42.04 16.70
N SER A 1026 -21.33 -41.08 17.60
CA SER A 1026 -20.69 -39.76 17.64
C SER A 1026 -19.80 -39.59 18.89
N MET A 1027 -18.71 -38.83 18.79
CA MET A 1027 -17.85 -38.48 19.93
C MET A 1027 -17.17 -37.11 19.79
N GLU A 1028 -17.09 -36.39 20.90
CA GLU A 1028 -16.20 -35.24 21.09
C GLU A 1028 -14.78 -35.71 21.46
N VAL A 1029 -13.79 -34.96 21.00
CA VAL A 1029 -12.36 -35.17 21.29
C VAL A 1029 -11.86 -34.06 22.20
N PHE A 1030 -11.28 -34.44 23.34
CA PHE A 1030 -10.68 -33.53 24.29
C PHE A 1030 -9.17 -33.74 24.34
N GLY A 1031 -8.41 -32.65 24.30
CA GLY A 1031 -6.96 -32.63 24.51
C GLY A 1031 -6.61 -31.98 25.84
N PHE A 1032 -5.59 -32.49 26.53
CA PHE A 1032 -5.09 -31.83 27.73
C PHE A 1032 -4.18 -30.64 27.37
N HIS A 1033 -4.53 -29.44 27.85
CA HIS A 1033 -3.73 -28.25 27.62
C HIS A 1033 -2.80 -28.01 28.82
N THR A 1034 -1.48 -28.14 28.61
CA THR A 1034 -0.46 -28.00 29.67
C THR A 1034 -0.46 -26.61 30.31
N GLY A 1035 -0.47 -25.53 29.51
CA GLY A 1035 -0.49 -24.15 30.02
C GLY A 1035 -1.75 -23.75 30.83
N LEU A 1036 -2.92 -24.32 30.52
CA LEU A 1036 -4.18 -24.05 31.23
C LEU A 1036 -4.50 -25.12 32.28
N ASN A 1037 -3.70 -26.19 32.36
CA ASN A 1037 -3.87 -27.34 33.24
C ASN A 1037 -5.31 -27.93 33.23
N LYS A 1038 -5.94 -28.01 32.04
CA LYS A 1038 -7.32 -28.48 31.89
C LYS A 1038 -7.54 -29.24 30.58
N TRP A 1039 -8.59 -30.08 30.55
CA TRP A 1039 -9.10 -30.70 29.33
C TRP A 1039 -9.89 -29.69 28.51
N VAL A 1040 -9.55 -29.54 27.23
CA VAL A 1040 -10.20 -28.63 26.29
C VAL A 1040 -10.75 -29.44 25.13
N GLU A 1041 -11.97 -29.14 24.71
CA GLU A 1041 -12.54 -29.71 23.50
C GLU A 1041 -11.75 -29.22 22.28
N ILE A 1042 -11.21 -30.15 21.49
CA ILE A 1042 -10.38 -29.86 20.32
C ILE A 1042 -11.02 -30.32 19.01
N GLY A 1043 -12.15 -31.01 19.07
CA GLY A 1043 -12.91 -31.38 17.88
C GLY A 1043 -14.12 -32.26 18.19
N ASN A 1044 -14.95 -32.45 17.18
CA ASN A 1044 -16.09 -33.35 17.17
C ASN A 1044 -15.92 -34.36 16.02
N SER A 1045 -16.41 -35.59 16.19
CA SER A 1045 -16.21 -36.68 15.24
C SER A 1045 -17.29 -37.76 15.35
N GLY A 1046 -17.33 -38.66 14.38
CA GLY A 1046 -18.23 -39.80 14.41
C GLY A 1046 -18.18 -40.63 13.13
N MET A 1047 -19.07 -41.62 13.05
CA MET A 1047 -19.27 -42.42 11.85
C MET A 1047 -20.56 -41.95 11.15
N PHE A 1048 -20.50 -41.57 9.87
CA PHE A 1048 -21.69 -41.10 9.17
C PHE A 1048 -22.77 -42.19 9.11
N ARG A 1049 -24.01 -41.74 9.31
CA ARG A 1049 -25.19 -42.59 9.40
C ARG A 1049 -25.51 -43.26 8.06
N PRO A 1050 -26.04 -44.50 8.06
CA PRO A 1050 -26.57 -45.13 6.85
C PRO A 1050 -27.67 -44.30 6.17
N GLU A 1051 -28.48 -43.57 6.93
CA GLU A 1051 -29.53 -42.70 6.38
C GLU A 1051 -29.00 -41.49 5.60
N MET A 1052 -27.72 -41.14 5.79
CA MET A 1052 -27.03 -40.14 4.99
C MET A 1052 -26.37 -40.80 3.76
N LEU A 1053 -25.69 -41.94 3.96
CA LEU A 1053 -24.83 -42.55 2.94
C LEU A 1053 -25.60 -43.38 1.90
N LEU A 1054 -26.57 -44.18 2.32
CA LEU A 1054 -27.30 -45.11 1.44
C LEU A 1054 -28.16 -44.40 0.38
N PRO A 1055 -28.85 -43.28 0.68
CA PRO A 1055 -29.53 -42.49 -0.35
C PRO A 1055 -28.61 -41.98 -1.46
N MET A 1056 -27.31 -41.74 -1.16
CA MET A 1056 -26.33 -41.32 -2.16
C MET A 1056 -26.02 -42.43 -3.18
N GLY A 1057 -26.33 -43.69 -2.86
CA GLY A 1057 -25.96 -44.86 -3.64
C GLY A 1057 -24.65 -45.54 -3.21
N LEU A 1058 -24.09 -45.18 -2.06
CA LEU A 1058 -22.92 -45.86 -1.50
C LEU A 1058 -23.27 -47.30 -1.04
N PRO A 1059 -22.37 -48.28 -1.20
CA PRO A 1059 -22.57 -49.65 -0.71
C PRO A 1059 -22.76 -49.70 0.82
N GLU A 1060 -23.57 -50.66 1.30
CA GLU A 1060 -23.84 -50.83 2.75
C GLU A 1060 -22.60 -51.15 3.59
N ASP A 1061 -21.59 -51.77 2.99
CA ASP A 1061 -20.32 -52.14 3.62
C ASP A 1061 -19.25 -51.04 3.55
N LEU A 1062 -19.48 -49.99 2.75
CA LEU A 1062 -18.63 -48.80 2.69
C LEU A 1062 -19.08 -47.82 3.78
N ARG A 1063 -18.24 -47.65 4.79
CA ARG A 1063 -18.50 -46.80 5.95
C ARG A 1063 -17.63 -45.56 5.88
N VAL A 1064 -18.06 -44.50 6.57
CA VAL A 1064 -17.37 -43.21 6.51
C VAL A 1064 -17.16 -42.62 7.90
N TYR A 1065 -15.93 -42.25 8.23
CA TYR A 1065 -15.63 -41.37 9.36
C TYR A 1065 -15.78 -39.90 8.94
N GLY A 1066 -16.29 -39.08 9.85
CA GLY A 1066 -16.22 -37.62 9.77
C GLY A 1066 -15.65 -37.05 11.06
N PHE A 1067 -14.76 -36.06 10.96
CA PHE A 1067 -14.27 -35.31 12.10
C PHE A 1067 -13.99 -33.86 11.73
N GLY A 1068 -14.29 -32.95 12.64
CA GLY A 1068 -14.14 -31.51 12.45
C GLY A 1068 -13.56 -30.81 13.68
N LEU A 1069 -12.78 -29.77 13.45
CA LEU A 1069 -12.15 -28.95 14.48
C LEU A 1069 -12.01 -27.49 14.03
N SER A 1070 -11.92 -26.56 14.98
CA SER A 1070 -11.66 -25.14 14.69
C SER A 1070 -10.18 -24.93 14.40
N LEU A 1071 -9.87 -24.06 13.44
CA LEU A 1071 -8.50 -23.63 13.16
C LEU A 1071 -8.01 -22.53 14.13
N GLU A 1072 -8.92 -21.68 14.58
CA GLU A 1072 -8.63 -20.52 15.43
C GLU A 1072 -8.17 -20.95 16.80
N ARG A 1073 -8.85 -21.91 17.43
CA ARG A 1073 -8.51 -22.39 18.78
C ARG A 1073 -7.06 -22.89 18.91
N PRO A 1074 -6.55 -23.81 18.05
CA PRO A 1074 -5.15 -24.22 18.11
C PRO A 1074 -4.19 -23.08 17.77
N THR A 1075 -4.58 -22.16 16.87
CA THR A 1075 -3.78 -20.97 16.55
C THR A 1075 -3.64 -20.03 17.75
N MET A 1076 -4.74 -19.78 18.45
CA MET A 1076 -4.78 -18.97 19.68
C MET A 1076 -3.87 -19.57 20.75
N ILE A 1077 -3.93 -20.89 20.95
CA ILE A 1077 -3.05 -21.61 21.89
C ILE A 1077 -1.58 -21.47 21.47
N LYS A 1078 -1.27 -21.68 20.17
CA LYS A 1078 0.09 -21.64 19.64
C LYS A 1078 0.76 -20.28 19.79
N TYR A 1079 -0.01 -19.19 19.60
CA TYR A 1079 0.49 -17.82 19.66
C TYR A 1079 0.17 -17.08 20.97
N GLY A 1080 -0.41 -17.77 21.97
CA GLY A 1080 -0.74 -17.17 23.27
C GLY A 1080 -1.84 -16.10 23.20
N VAL A 1081 -2.73 -16.17 22.22
CA VAL A 1081 -3.83 -15.21 22.05
C VAL A 1081 -5.04 -15.68 22.87
N SER A 1082 -5.59 -14.80 23.70
CA SER A 1082 -6.74 -15.11 24.57
C SER A 1082 -8.09 -14.69 24.01
N ASN A 1083 -8.10 -13.79 23.01
CA ASN A 1083 -9.30 -13.24 22.39
C ASN A 1083 -9.26 -13.45 20.87
N ILE A 1084 -10.22 -14.20 20.34
CA ILE A 1084 -10.26 -14.58 18.92
C ILE A 1084 -10.33 -13.38 17.97
N ARG A 1085 -10.87 -12.24 18.41
CA ARG A 1085 -10.98 -11.00 17.62
C ARG A 1085 -9.65 -10.29 17.42
N GLU A 1086 -8.66 -10.58 18.27
CA GLU A 1086 -7.28 -10.11 18.11
C GLU A 1086 -6.50 -10.99 17.14
N LEU A 1087 -7.03 -12.19 16.84
CA LEU A 1087 -6.46 -13.12 15.86
C LEU A 1087 -7.11 -12.98 14.49
N LEU A 1088 -8.42 -12.80 14.39
CA LEU A 1088 -9.15 -12.79 13.12
C LEU A 1088 -10.11 -11.58 13.01
N GLY A 1089 -9.91 -10.74 11.98
CA GLY A 1089 -10.77 -9.60 11.66
C GLY A 1089 -10.00 -8.35 11.21
N HIS A 1090 -10.72 -7.29 10.85
CA HIS A 1090 -10.13 -6.01 10.41
C HIS A 1090 -9.42 -5.23 11.54
N LYS A 1091 -9.58 -5.65 12.79
CA LYS A 1091 -8.98 -5.02 13.98
C LYS A 1091 -7.70 -5.71 14.45
N VAL A 1092 -7.22 -6.72 13.73
CA VAL A 1092 -5.99 -7.43 14.07
C VAL A 1092 -4.82 -6.45 14.00
N ASP A 1093 -3.96 -6.49 15.01
CA ASP A 1093 -2.75 -5.67 15.04
C ASP A 1093 -1.75 -6.13 13.97
N LEU A 1094 -1.39 -5.23 13.06
CA LEU A 1094 -0.41 -5.51 12.01
C LEU A 1094 0.99 -5.75 12.58
N VAL A 1095 1.33 -5.18 13.74
CA VAL A 1095 2.61 -5.45 14.43
C VAL A 1095 2.64 -6.89 14.91
N PHE A 1096 1.55 -7.39 15.48
CA PHE A 1096 1.39 -8.81 15.81
C PHE A 1096 1.62 -9.67 14.55
N ILE A 1097 0.99 -9.37 13.41
CA ILE A 1097 1.20 -10.14 12.18
C ILE A 1097 2.68 -10.15 11.74
N LYS A 1098 3.35 -8.99 11.78
CA LYS A 1098 4.74 -8.82 11.32
C LYS A 1098 5.77 -9.51 12.20
N THR A 1099 5.56 -9.48 13.52
CA THR A 1099 6.55 -9.95 14.49
C THR A 1099 6.39 -11.43 14.84
N ASN A 1100 5.24 -12.04 14.54
CA ASN A 1100 5.01 -13.44 14.88
C ASN A 1100 5.89 -14.41 14.08
N PRO A 1101 6.47 -15.43 14.75
CA PRO A 1101 7.34 -16.40 14.10
C PRO A 1101 6.60 -17.27 13.07
N ALA A 1102 7.38 -17.99 12.26
CA ALA A 1102 6.86 -19.11 11.47
C ALA A 1102 6.32 -20.20 12.40
N VAL A 1103 5.33 -20.98 11.94
CA VAL A 1103 4.76 -22.07 12.71
C VAL A 1103 5.20 -23.41 12.15
N ARG A 1104 5.64 -24.31 13.03
CA ARG A 1104 6.02 -25.70 12.76
C ARG A 1104 5.56 -26.54 13.94
N PHE A 1105 4.67 -27.50 13.70
CA PHE A 1105 4.20 -28.40 14.77
C PHE A 1105 5.15 -29.58 15.01
N ASP A 1106 6.12 -29.79 14.11
CA ASP A 1106 7.09 -30.88 14.14
C ASP A 1106 8.39 -30.56 14.91
N TYR A 1107 8.59 -29.30 15.32
CA TYR A 1107 9.85 -28.82 15.93
C TYR A 1107 9.71 -28.19 17.32
N ASP A 1108 8.49 -27.98 17.82
CA ASP A 1108 8.21 -27.29 19.09
C ASP A 1108 7.70 -28.23 20.19
#